data_AF-A0AAD6ITL4-F1
#
_entry.id   AF-A0AAD6ITL4-F1
#
_cell.length_a   1.000
_cell.length_b   1.000
_cell.length_c   1.000
_cell.angle_alpha   90.00
_cell.angle_beta   90.00
_cell.angle_gamma   90.00
#
_symmetry.space_group_name_H-M   'P 1'
#
loop_
_entity.id
_entity.type
_entity.pdbx_description
1 polymer ?
#
loop_
_entity_poly.entity_id
_entity_poly.type
_entity_poly.pdbx_seq_one_letter_code
_entity_poly.pdbx_strand_id
1 'polypeptide(L)'
;MHNPRASPRVMMHDGALCRLSRDCRRCDPKILEADSGIPRLACVPAHVAPDSTPLACDPPASLPATGPGKDPTARTLAAHADCGSFQETKPVLTTRPGTVARPGWGQSSVGKEPRHKVAALRARCLPGGALPHATDAKKARRLAYAFALNREECPPHPGRPEEGRPSSVNPVSSNLPRASIMAGPELRFDNKVVVVTGAGGGLGKAYALFFASRGASVVVNDLGGSFKGEGASTKAADVVVDEIRAAGGKAVANYDSVEHGDKIIDTAVQAFGTVHVLINNAGILRDISFKNMKDADWDLIMKVHVEGSYKACFLRRCCCNAGWLLQCSKAAWPHFRKQKYGRIINTSSAAGLFGSFGQCNYSAAKLGLVGFSETLAKEGAKYNILCNAIAPVAASRMTQTVMPEEVLANLKPDWIVPVVAYLVHESNQTENGGIFEVGAGHVAKLRWERSKGALYKPDSTMTPGAILKKWDQVKDFSSASHPDGPADFMGLLEQAMALGSNDQGSAISFKDKVVLVTGGGGGLGRAYALLFGKLGAKVVVNDLINPDNTVKEIKAAGGIAVGNKSSVEDGDAVVKACVDAFGTVHIVINNAGILRDKSFQGMTDELWNTVMDVHLRGTYKVTKAAWPLMLNQKYGRIINTSSTSGIYGNFGQANYATAKLAILGFSRALAREGQKYNIFVNTIAPNAGTNMTRTIMPEEIVQALKPDYIAPLVALLSSDSCPDPTGGLYEVGSGWVGKTRWQRSGGHGFPIDKTLTLEDLAAVWEKIVNFEDGRADHPESAQDSLTAIMKNLSNKAGAAGNAEESTDYRKAIEAAKAAKAKGSEFVFDEKDVILYNLGLGAKRTDLNLVFEGSDNFQVLPTFGVIPPFGAEAPYSFDDIVPNFSPMMLLHGEQYLEVKKYPLPTSAKLLSYPKLVEVIDKGAAAVVVTGVTTKDAATGEDLFYNESSIFIRGSGGFGGSSKGTDRGAATAANKPPARKPDLVVEEKTTEDQAALYRLSGDRNPLHIDPEFSKVGGFKTPILHGLCFFGISGKHIYNSFGPFKNIKVRFAGTVLPGQTLRTEMWKEGNKVIYQVVVVETGKLAISNAAAELVNTAQSKL
;
A
#
# COMPACT_ATOMS: atom_id res chain seq x y z
N MET A 1 34.90 -52.14 -27.80
CA MET A 1 34.49 -53.30 -28.62
C MET A 1 33.37 -54.06 -27.90
N HIS A 2 32.70 -54.96 -28.62
CA HIS A 2 31.72 -55.99 -28.24
C HIS A 2 31.26 -56.17 -26.77
N ASN A 3 29.92 -56.19 -26.63
CA ASN A 3 29.15 -57.09 -25.77
C ASN A 3 29.35 -58.56 -26.25
N PRO A 4 29.52 -59.56 -25.35
CA PRO A 4 28.44 -60.55 -25.25
C PRO A 4 28.16 -61.16 -23.85
N ARG A 5 26.89 -61.55 -23.71
CA ARG A 5 26.27 -62.55 -22.80
C ARG A 5 27.15 -63.75 -22.39
N ALA A 6 26.99 -64.25 -21.16
CA ALA A 6 26.49 -65.62 -20.85
C ALA A 6 26.47 -65.94 -19.32
N SER A 7 25.69 -66.94 -18.91
CA SER A 7 25.62 -67.49 -17.54
C SER A 7 26.29 -68.87 -17.44
N PRO A 8 26.53 -69.38 -16.21
CA PRO A 8 25.89 -70.66 -15.87
C PRO A 8 25.29 -70.72 -14.44
N ARG A 9 24.80 -71.92 -14.03
CA ARG A 9 23.92 -72.19 -12.86
C ARG A 9 24.65 -72.94 -11.72
N VAL A 10 24.22 -72.74 -10.46
CA VAL A 10 23.81 -73.74 -9.42
C VAL A 10 22.95 -72.93 -8.41
N MET A 11 21.71 -73.19 -7.96
CA MET A 11 20.80 -74.33 -7.70
C MET A 11 20.72 -74.79 -6.23
N MET A 12 19.70 -74.29 -5.49
CA MET A 12 18.81 -74.94 -4.49
C MET A 12 17.98 -73.81 -3.80
N HIS A 13 16.63 -73.80 -3.81
CA HIS A 13 15.65 -74.63 -3.06
C HIS A 13 15.66 -74.33 -1.55
N ASP A 14 14.56 -74.01 -0.85
CA ASP A 14 13.10 -73.88 -1.16
C ASP A 14 12.48 -72.72 -0.33
N GLY A 15 11.24 -72.23 -0.50
CA GLY A 15 10.21 -72.52 -1.49
C GLY A 15 8.93 -71.67 -1.27
N ALA A 16 8.21 -71.42 -2.38
CA ALA A 16 6.75 -71.53 -2.60
C ALA A 16 5.69 -71.12 -1.53
N LEU A 17 4.47 -70.68 -1.85
CA LEU A 17 3.70 -70.24 -3.05
C LEU A 17 2.45 -69.46 -2.49
N CYS A 18 1.51 -68.83 -3.20
CA CYS A 18 1.07 -68.94 -4.59
C CYS A 18 0.51 -67.60 -5.13
N ARG A 19 0.11 -67.58 -6.41
CA ARG A 19 -0.61 -66.47 -7.07
C ARG A 19 -2.10 -66.83 -7.21
N LEU A 20 -2.95 -65.85 -7.51
CA LEU A 20 -3.76 -65.86 -8.76
C LEU A 20 -4.44 -64.51 -9.03
N SER A 21 -5.20 -64.41 -10.12
CA SER A 21 -5.67 -63.13 -10.69
C SER A 21 -6.92 -63.30 -11.59
N ARG A 22 -7.49 -62.15 -11.98
CA ARG A 22 -8.35 -61.86 -13.16
C ARG A 22 -9.91 -61.92 -13.07
N ASP A 23 -10.47 -60.97 -13.84
CA ASP A 23 -11.68 -60.98 -14.67
C ASP A 23 -13.13 -60.77 -14.13
N CYS A 24 -13.61 -59.53 -14.35
CA CYS A 24 -14.82 -59.18 -15.11
C CYS A 24 -16.27 -59.49 -14.62
N ARG A 25 -17.02 -58.42 -14.22
CA ARG A 25 -18.29 -57.88 -14.85
C ARG A 25 -19.26 -57.19 -13.86
N ARG A 26 -19.83 -56.06 -14.33
CA ARG A 26 -21.19 -55.49 -14.12
C ARG A 26 -21.97 -55.76 -12.80
N CYS A 27 -22.39 -54.70 -12.09
CA CYS A 27 -23.74 -54.08 -12.20
C CYS A 27 -23.89 -52.85 -11.28
N ASP A 28 -24.84 -51.97 -11.62
CA ASP A 28 -25.43 -50.92 -10.76
C ASP A 28 -26.68 -51.51 -10.08
N PRO A 29 -27.07 -51.11 -8.85
CA PRO A 29 -28.18 -50.15 -8.76
C PRO A 29 -28.16 -49.15 -7.57
N LYS A 30 -28.86 -48.02 -7.76
CA LYS A 30 -29.42 -47.15 -6.70
C LYS A 30 -30.55 -47.85 -5.92
N ILE A 31 -30.87 -47.42 -4.68
CA ILE A 31 -32.24 -47.05 -4.22
C ILE A 31 -32.31 -46.50 -2.77
N LEU A 32 -33.06 -45.39 -2.62
CA LEU A 32 -33.87 -44.79 -1.52
C LEU A 32 -33.50 -44.84 -0.01
N GLU A 33 -33.59 -43.66 0.64
CA GLU A 33 -34.43 -43.23 1.81
C GLU A 33 -34.59 -44.16 3.07
N ALA A 34 -34.78 -43.68 4.32
CA ALA A 34 -35.38 -42.42 4.82
C ALA A 34 -35.05 -42.04 6.30
N ASP A 35 -35.40 -40.79 6.65
CA ASP A 35 -36.07 -40.30 7.89
C ASP A 35 -35.40 -39.96 9.26
N SER A 36 -35.96 -38.88 9.89
CA SER A 36 -35.80 -38.36 11.28
C SER A 36 -34.40 -37.88 11.76
N GLY A 37 -34.23 -36.99 12.76
CA GLY A 37 -35.15 -36.18 13.58
C GLY A 37 -34.36 -35.32 14.63
N ILE A 38 -34.88 -34.16 15.07
CA ILE A 38 -34.14 -33.12 15.85
C ILE A 38 -34.93 -32.74 17.14
N PRO A 39 -34.42 -32.00 18.16
CA PRO A 39 -33.26 -32.16 19.08
C PRO A 39 -33.66 -32.29 20.58
N ARG A 40 -32.71 -32.26 21.55
CA ARG A 40 -32.79 -31.41 22.79
C ARG A 40 -31.49 -31.37 23.64
N LEU A 41 -31.48 -30.51 24.68
CA LEU A 41 -30.33 -30.08 25.52
C LEU A 41 -30.36 -30.67 26.96
N ALA A 42 -29.18 -30.74 27.62
CA ALA A 42 -28.92 -30.53 29.07
C ALA A 42 -27.42 -30.82 29.41
N CYS A 43 -26.89 -30.60 30.63
CA CYS A 43 -26.63 -29.36 31.40
C CYS A 43 -25.69 -29.67 32.62
N VAL A 44 -25.02 -28.62 33.15
CA VAL A 44 -24.05 -28.46 34.29
C VAL A 44 -24.34 -29.23 35.62
N PRO A 45 -23.36 -29.47 36.55
CA PRO A 45 -22.75 -28.50 37.53
C PRO A 45 -21.18 -28.54 37.64
N ALA A 46 -20.38 -27.58 38.15
CA ALA A 46 -20.27 -26.81 39.44
C ALA A 46 -19.48 -27.57 40.58
N HIS A 47 -18.79 -27.00 41.60
CA HIS A 47 -18.73 -25.62 42.18
C HIS A 47 -17.54 -25.40 43.20
N VAL A 48 -17.17 -24.15 43.55
CA VAL A 48 -16.52 -23.62 44.81
C VAL A 48 -14.97 -23.77 45.09
N ALA A 49 -14.39 -22.86 45.90
CA ALA A 49 -12.97 -22.64 46.30
C ALA A 49 -12.88 -22.22 47.82
N PRO A 50 -11.90 -21.48 48.46
CA PRO A 50 -10.75 -20.64 48.00
C PRO A 50 -9.44 -20.63 48.91
N ASP A 51 -8.63 -19.54 48.81
CA ASP A 51 -7.70 -18.85 49.76
C ASP A 51 -6.36 -19.44 50.33
N SER A 52 -5.22 -18.80 49.98
CA SER A 52 -4.38 -17.93 50.86
C SER A 52 -2.94 -17.64 50.33
N THR A 53 -2.33 -16.52 50.77
CA THR A 53 -0.93 -16.05 50.55
C THR A 53 -0.51 -15.16 51.76
N PRO A 54 0.71 -14.58 51.91
CA PRO A 54 1.96 -14.63 51.11
C PRO A 54 3.25 -14.89 51.93
N LEU A 55 4.44 -14.90 51.28
CA LEU A 55 5.71 -14.29 51.76
C LEU A 55 6.83 -14.42 50.70
N ALA A 56 7.98 -13.74 50.89
CA ALA A 56 9.10 -13.67 49.95
C ALA A 56 10.48 -13.62 50.66
N CYS A 57 11.57 -14.05 49.98
CA CYS A 57 12.95 -13.68 50.30
C CYS A 57 13.98 -14.15 49.23
N ASP A 58 14.91 -13.26 48.85
CA ASP A 58 16.21 -13.60 48.21
C ASP A 58 17.30 -13.81 49.30
N PRO A 59 18.62 -13.84 48.99
CA PRO A 59 19.40 -14.95 48.44
C PRO A 59 20.58 -15.33 49.38
N PRO A 60 21.54 -16.20 48.97
CA PRO A 60 22.83 -16.33 49.64
C PRO A 60 24.05 -15.98 48.77
N ALA A 61 25.14 -15.46 49.38
CA ALA A 61 26.40 -15.20 48.69
C ALA A 61 27.65 -15.31 49.59
N SER A 62 28.75 -15.76 48.98
CA SER A 62 30.17 -15.40 49.23
C SER A 62 31.03 -16.10 50.33
N LEU A 63 32.35 -16.08 50.05
CA LEU A 63 33.55 -16.27 50.93
C LEU A 63 33.99 -17.69 51.35
N PRO A 64 35.29 -17.92 51.68
CA PRO A 64 36.54 -17.39 51.08
C PRO A 64 37.74 -18.41 51.01
N ALA A 65 38.96 -17.89 50.74
CA ALA A 65 40.32 -18.48 50.89
C ALA A 65 40.84 -19.45 49.79
N THR A 66 42.13 -19.55 49.41
CA THR A 66 43.38 -18.75 49.61
C THR A 66 44.40 -19.10 48.48
N GLY A 67 45.38 -18.23 48.14
CA GLY A 67 46.50 -18.52 47.19
C GLY A 67 47.79 -19.00 47.89
N PRO A 68 49.02 -18.88 47.30
CA PRO A 68 49.43 -18.41 45.95
C PRO A 68 50.51 -19.30 45.24
N GLY A 69 50.96 -19.00 44.01
CA GLY A 69 52.21 -19.62 43.48
C GLY A 69 52.64 -19.45 42.00
N LYS A 70 53.66 -18.61 41.75
CA LYS A 70 54.81 -18.67 40.80
C LYS A 70 54.74 -19.36 39.40
N ASP A 71 55.17 -18.59 38.39
CA ASP A 71 55.87 -18.98 37.14
C ASP A 71 57.36 -19.39 37.49
N PRO A 72 58.13 -20.24 36.74
CA PRO A 72 58.57 -19.98 35.36
C PRO A 72 58.89 -21.18 34.39
N THR A 73 58.69 -20.93 33.09
CA THR A 73 59.51 -21.35 31.91
C THR A 73 59.98 -22.83 31.64
N ALA A 74 59.46 -23.36 30.51
CA ALA A 74 60.21 -23.94 29.36
C ALA A 74 60.76 -25.41 29.33
N ARG A 75 61.12 -25.83 28.08
CA ARG A 75 61.87 -27.05 27.60
C ARG A 75 61.02 -28.29 27.20
N THR A 76 61.34 -29.11 26.17
CA THR A 76 62.37 -29.09 25.05
C THR A 76 62.04 -30.13 23.93
N LEU A 77 62.89 -30.16 22.87
CA LEU A 77 63.07 -31.19 21.79
C LEU A 77 62.13 -31.04 20.57
N ALA A 78 62.56 -31.12 19.30
CA ALA A 78 63.89 -31.16 18.63
C ALA A 78 63.71 -30.67 17.14
N ALA A 79 64.63 -30.71 16.14
CA ALA A 79 65.96 -31.31 15.99
C ALA A 79 66.89 -30.54 14.97
N HIS A 80 67.56 -31.26 14.06
CA HIS A 80 68.64 -30.87 13.11
C HIS A 80 68.18 -30.95 11.61
N ALA A 81 68.92 -30.51 10.56
CA ALA A 81 70.37 -30.21 10.42
C ALA A 81 70.75 -29.20 9.30
N ASP A 82 71.96 -28.61 9.46
CA ASP A 82 73.03 -28.31 8.47
C ASP A 82 72.99 -27.26 7.32
N CYS A 83 73.72 -26.16 7.58
CA CYS A 83 74.96 -25.69 6.87
C CYS A 83 74.97 -24.77 5.60
N GLY A 84 75.37 -23.50 5.82
CA GLY A 84 76.19 -22.65 4.92
C GLY A 84 75.51 -21.70 3.91
N SER A 85 76.06 -20.54 3.52
CA SER A 85 77.15 -19.71 4.10
C SER A 85 77.19 -18.26 3.51
N PHE A 86 77.92 -17.34 4.17
CA PHE A 86 78.43 -16.02 3.73
C PHE A 86 77.57 -14.73 3.59
N GLN A 87 78.31 -13.64 3.85
CA GLN A 87 78.13 -12.16 3.88
C GLN A 87 77.63 -11.50 2.55
N GLU A 88 77.31 -10.19 2.39
CA GLU A 88 77.44 -8.97 3.24
C GLU A 88 76.59 -7.74 2.79
N THR A 89 76.58 -6.68 3.62
CA THR A 89 76.40 -5.21 3.33
C THR A 89 75.07 -4.59 2.79
N LYS A 90 74.93 -3.29 3.10
CA LYS A 90 74.05 -2.23 2.49
C LYS A 90 74.94 -1.35 1.56
N PRO A 91 74.56 -0.21 0.89
CA PRO A 91 73.35 0.62 1.05
C PRO A 91 72.81 1.42 -0.20
N VAL A 92 71.76 2.25 0.01
CA VAL A 92 71.58 3.65 -0.49
C VAL A 92 71.49 4.00 -2.02
N LEU A 93 70.40 4.73 -2.38
CA LEU A 93 70.24 5.66 -3.55
C LEU A 93 70.19 5.04 -4.98
N THR A 94 69.74 5.69 -6.09
CA THR A 94 69.07 7.01 -6.39
C THR A 94 68.13 6.91 -7.64
N THR A 95 67.49 8.03 -8.02
CA THR A 95 67.15 8.48 -9.41
C THR A 95 66.09 7.76 -10.29
N ARG A 96 65.14 8.56 -10.80
CA ARG A 96 64.58 8.53 -12.18
C ARG A 96 65.56 9.26 -13.13
N PRO A 97 65.43 9.31 -14.50
CA PRO A 97 64.32 8.86 -15.39
C PRO A 97 64.78 8.08 -16.65
N GLY A 98 63.90 7.81 -17.62
CA GLY A 98 64.33 7.41 -18.99
C GLY A 98 63.30 6.77 -19.94
N THR A 99 62.95 7.50 -21.01
CA THR A 99 62.36 7.05 -22.30
C THR A 99 63.42 6.35 -23.19
N VAL A 100 63.20 5.67 -24.35
CA VAL A 100 62.11 5.62 -25.37
C VAL A 100 62.25 4.39 -26.34
N ALA A 101 61.33 4.21 -27.31
CA ALA A 101 61.33 3.31 -28.52
C ALA A 101 61.14 1.78 -28.31
N ARG A 102 60.26 1.04 -29.03
CA ARG A 102 60.05 0.75 -30.49
C ARG A 102 61.15 -0.15 -31.09
N PRO A 103 60.85 -1.14 -31.98
CA PRO A 103 59.80 -1.20 -33.04
C PRO A 103 58.82 -2.40 -32.92
N GLY A 104 57.90 -2.74 -33.85
CA GLY A 104 57.45 -2.07 -35.10
C GLY A 104 57.63 -2.90 -36.39
N TRP A 105 56.59 -3.60 -36.88
CA TRP A 105 56.59 -4.35 -38.16
C TRP A 105 55.16 -4.53 -38.76
N GLY A 106 55.07 -4.64 -40.10
CA GLY A 106 54.04 -5.42 -40.80
C GLY A 106 52.73 -4.74 -41.24
N GLN A 107 52.64 -4.33 -42.51
CA GLN A 107 51.38 -4.06 -43.23
C GLN A 107 51.18 -5.08 -44.38
N SER A 108 49.95 -5.54 -44.60
CA SER A 108 49.40 -6.00 -45.91
C SER A 108 47.93 -6.47 -45.75
N SER A 109 47.05 -6.45 -46.76
CA SER A 109 46.97 -5.60 -47.98
C SER A 109 45.57 -5.66 -48.62
N VAL A 110 45.09 -4.53 -49.19
CA VAL A 110 44.16 -4.35 -50.34
C VAL A 110 42.87 -5.21 -50.48
N GLY A 111 41.68 -4.57 -50.56
CA GLY A 111 40.38 -5.28 -50.66
C GLY A 111 39.20 -4.70 -51.49
N LYS A 112 39.33 -3.53 -52.15
CA LYS A 112 38.36 -2.90 -53.10
C LYS A 112 36.95 -2.46 -52.59
N GLU A 113 36.58 -1.21 -52.92
CA GLU A 113 35.17 -0.77 -53.06
C GLU A 113 34.49 -1.44 -54.28
N PRO A 114 33.16 -1.30 -54.42
CA PRO A 114 32.72 -0.39 -55.49
C PRO A 114 31.75 0.72 -55.01
N ARG A 115 31.86 1.88 -55.67
CA ARG A 115 31.01 3.07 -55.48
C ARG A 115 29.69 2.92 -56.24
N HIS A 116 28.62 3.59 -55.78
CA HIS A 116 27.95 4.64 -56.57
C HIS A 116 26.81 5.37 -55.84
N LYS A 117 26.74 6.71 -56.08
CA LYS A 117 25.58 7.58 -56.45
C LYS A 117 24.22 7.38 -55.74
N VAL A 118 23.41 8.39 -55.43
CA VAL A 118 23.32 9.85 -55.77
C VAL A 118 23.00 10.58 -54.43
N ALA A 119 23.70 11.62 -53.96
CA ALA A 119 23.51 13.05 -54.26
C ALA A 119 22.05 13.58 -54.25
N ALA A 120 21.73 14.84 -53.92
CA ALA A 120 22.39 15.91 -53.13
C ALA A 120 21.43 17.13 -53.04
N LEU A 121 21.92 18.27 -52.50
CA LEU A 121 21.37 19.64 -52.51
C LEU A 121 20.27 20.02 -51.49
N ARG A 122 20.28 21.24 -50.91
CA ARG A 122 21.41 22.14 -50.54
C ARG A 122 20.95 23.35 -49.70
N ALA A 123 21.64 23.60 -48.58
CA ALA A 123 22.03 24.94 -48.07
C ALA A 123 20.88 25.93 -47.69
N ARG A 124 21.11 27.10 -47.07
CA ARG A 124 22.36 27.84 -46.76
C ARG A 124 22.43 28.30 -45.29
N CYS A 125 23.66 28.56 -44.84
CA CYS A 125 23.99 29.25 -43.58
C CYS A 125 23.74 30.77 -43.71
N LEU A 126 23.76 31.49 -42.58
CA LEU A 126 24.91 32.34 -42.14
C LEU A 126 24.71 32.80 -40.66
N PRO A 127 25.75 33.32 -39.96
CA PRO A 127 25.79 33.32 -38.49
C PRO A 127 26.03 34.71 -37.83
N GLY A 128 26.05 34.72 -36.50
CA GLY A 128 26.93 35.60 -35.71
C GLY A 128 26.24 36.73 -34.92
N GLY A 129 26.69 36.93 -33.68
CA GLY A 129 26.23 37.96 -32.75
C GLY A 129 26.42 37.49 -31.31
N ALA A 130 27.12 38.25 -30.48
CA ALA A 130 27.55 37.80 -29.15
C ALA A 130 27.43 38.91 -28.08
N LEU A 131 27.18 38.48 -26.83
CA LEU A 131 27.24 39.25 -25.58
C LEU A 131 26.14 40.35 -25.41
N PRO A 132 25.89 40.86 -24.17
CA PRO A 132 26.45 40.50 -22.86
C PRO A 132 25.40 40.06 -21.80
N HIS A 133 25.83 39.91 -20.55
CA HIS A 133 25.06 39.49 -19.37
C HIS A 133 24.13 40.55 -18.74
N ALA A 134 23.19 40.05 -17.92
CA ALA A 134 22.53 40.69 -16.76
C ALA A 134 21.43 41.75 -17.08
N THR A 135 20.33 41.88 -16.33
CA THR A 135 20.05 41.56 -14.90
C THR A 135 18.61 41.08 -14.64
N ASP A 136 18.45 40.42 -13.48
CA ASP A 136 17.27 40.16 -12.62
C ASP A 136 15.80 40.33 -13.11
N ALA A 137 14.92 39.46 -12.60
CA ALA A 137 13.51 39.38 -12.98
C ALA A 137 12.56 39.62 -11.79
N LYS A 138 11.89 40.79 -11.74
CA LYS A 138 10.61 41.05 -11.02
C LYS A 138 10.04 42.47 -11.22
N LYS A 139 9.40 42.76 -12.38
CA LYS A 139 8.28 43.74 -12.52
C LYS A 139 7.74 43.84 -13.95
N ALA A 140 6.82 42.95 -14.33
CA ALA A 140 5.97 43.09 -15.52
C ALA A 140 4.74 42.15 -15.46
N ARG A 141 3.82 42.38 -14.51
CA ARG A 141 2.53 41.66 -14.46
C ARG A 141 1.38 42.68 -14.31
N ARG A 142 0.39 42.59 -15.21
CA ARG A 142 -0.80 43.44 -15.43
C ARG A 142 -0.65 44.57 -16.48
N LEU A 143 -1.74 44.72 -17.26
CA LEU A 143 -2.13 45.85 -18.13
C LEU A 143 -1.30 46.02 -19.45
N ALA A 144 -1.89 46.24 -20.63
CA ALA A 144 -3.32 46.20 -21.01
C ALA A 144 -3.55 46.02 -22.54
N TYR A 145 -4.78 45.64 -22.91
CA TYR A 145 -5.59 46.00 -24.10
C TYR A 145 -4.95 46.38 -25.47
N ALA A 146 -5.29 45.57 -26.49
CA ALA A 146 -5.95 45.94 -27.77
C ALA A 146 -5.28 46.89 -28.82
N PHE A 147 -5.84 46.85 -30.04
CA PHE A 147 -5.40 47.46 -31.33
C PHE A 147 -4.14 46.81 -31.95
N ALA A 148 -3.97 46.71 -33.28
CA ALA A 148 -4.74 47.22 -34.44
C ALA A 148 -4.94 46.09 -35.52
N LEU A 149 -5.95 46.10 -36.41
CA LEU A 149 -6.01 46.67 -37.79
C LEU A 149 -4.85 46.20 -38.73
N ASN A 150 -5.04 45.88 -40.03
CA ASN A 150 -6.18 46.10 -40.95
C ASN A 150 -6.25 45.08 -42.14
N ARG A 151 -7.03 45.39 -43.21
CA ARG A 151 -7.35 44.66 -44.48
C ARG A 151 -6.13 44.30 -45.39
N GLU A 152 -6.18 43.53 -46.49
CA GLU A 152 -7.05 43.50 -47.73
C GLU A 152 -7.10 42.07 -48.39
N GLU A 153 -8.26 41.51 -48.78
CA GLU A 153 -8.94 41.47 -50.13
C GLU A 153 -8.28 40.59 -51.24
N CYS A 154 -8.77 39.36 -51.52
CA CYS A 154 -9.67 38.92 -52.65
C CYS A 154 -8.91 38.25 -53.84
N PRO A 155 -9.55 37.53 -54.82
CA PRO A 155 -10.99 37.32 -55.13
C PRO A 155 -11.47 35.83 -55.27
N PRO A 156 -12.78 35.55 -55.57
CA PRO A 156 -13.38 34.21 -55.67
C PRO A 156 -13.97 33.84 -57.07
N HIS A 157 -14.57 32.63 -57.23
CA HIS A 157 -15.73 32.24 -58.12
C HIS A 157 -15.85 30.69 -58.26
N PRO A 158 -16.93 30.11 -58.84
CA PRO A 158 -18.38 30.35 -58.64
C PRO A 158 -19.21 29.03 -58.49
N GLY A 159 -20.54 29.11 -58.29
CA GLY A 159 -21.45 28.01 -58.65
C GLY A 159 -22.69 27.78 -57.77
N ARG A 160 -23.87 28.22 -58.23
CA ARG A 160 -25.21 27.80 -57.76
C ARG A 160 -26.16 27.72 -58.96
N PRO A 161 -27.24 26.93 -58.89
CA PRO A 161 -28.56 27.45 -59.26
C PRO A 161 -29.56 27.38 -58.09
N GLU A 162 -30.75 27.94 -58.30
CA GLU A 162 -31.86 27.98 -57.33
C GLU A 162 -33.16 27.42 -57.94
N GLU A 163 -34.19 27.31 -57.08
CA GLU A 163 -35.65 27.46 -57.30
C GLU A 163 -36.52 26.33 -56.71
N GLY A 164 -37.76 26.67 -56.31
CA GLY A 164 -38.82 25.68 -56.00
C GLY A 164 -39.58 25.82 -54.67
N ARG A 165 -40.71 26.54 -54.70
CA ARG A 165 -41.89 26.46 -53.77
C ARG A 165 -43.12 26.88 -54.62
N PRO A 166 -44.38 26.41 -54.39
CA PRO A 166 -45.03 26.41 -53.05
C PRO A 166 -46.12 25.34 -52.74
N SER A 167 -46.68 25.45 -51.52
CA SER A 167 -48.08 25.19 -51.10
C SER A 167 -48.80 23.84 -51.33
N SER A 168 -49.27 23.21 -50.24
CA SER A 168 -50.71 23.00 -49.92
C SER A 168 -50.87 22.24 -48.58
N VAL A 169 -52.10 21.86 -48.17
CA VAL A 169 -52.46 21.62 -46.74
C VAL A 169 -53.32 20.36 -46.55
N ASN A 170 -52.97 19.48 -45.59
CA ASN A 170 -53.87 18.93 -44.54
C ASN A 170 -53.17 17.85 -43.65
N PRO A 171 -53.71 17.55 -42.43
CA PRO A 171 -53.00 16.78 -41.40
C PRO A 171 -53.36 15.28 -41.33
N VAL A 172 -52.41 14.45 -40.90
CA VAL A 172 -52.63 13.07 -40.41
C VAL A 172 -51.81 12.84 -39.13
N SER A 173 -52.31 11.96 -38.25
CA SER A 173 -51.90 11.83 -36.86
C SER A 173 -50.67 10.93 -36.60
N SER A 174 -49.87 11.34 -35.61
CA SER A 174 -49.13 10.49 -34.65
C SER A 174 -48.54 9.16 -35.14
N ASN A 175 -47.22 9.17 -35.42
CA ASN A 175 -46.25 8.38 -34.62
C ASN A 175 -44.81 8.67 -35.07
N LEU A 176 -44.00 9.21 -34.15
CA LEU A 176 -42.55 9.25 -34.26
C LEU A 176 -41.97 8.64 -32.97
N PRO A 177 -40.98 7.74 -33.03
CA PRO A 177 -40.36 7.19 -31.85
C PRO A 177 -39.62 8.28 -31.08
N ARG A 178 -39.59 8.16 -29.74
CA ARG A 178 -38.75 9.02 -28.89
C ARG A 178 -37.30 8.92 -29.36
N ALA A 179 -36.64 10.05 -29.53
CA ALA A 179 -35.23 10.08 -29.87
C ALA A 179 -34.41 9.42 -28.75
N SER A 180 -33.85 8.24 -29.03
CA SER A 180 -32.79 7.67 -28.21
C SER A 180 -31.57 8.58 -28.33
N ILE A 181 -30.96 8.92 -27.19
CA ILE A 181 -29.61 9.51 -27.16
C ILE A 181 -28.71 8.55 -27.94
N MET A 182 -28.04 9.04 -28.99
CA MET A 182 -27.20 8.19 -29.84
C MET A 182 -25.95 7.77 -29.07
N ALA A 183 -25.98 6.54 -28.54
CA ALA A 183 -24.75 5.84 -28.17
C ALA A 183 -23.87 5.64 -29.41
N GLY A 184 -22.56 5.71 -29.23
CA GLY A 184 -21.61 5.35 -30.29
C GLY A 184 -21.65 3.86 -30.64
N PRO A 185 -20.97 3.44 -31.72
CA PRO A 185 -20.83 2.01 -32.03
C PRO A 185 -20.12 1.28 -30.88
N GLU A 186 -20.63 0.09 -30.54
CA GLU A 186 -20.08 -0.76 -29.49
C GLU A 186 -18.61 -1.13 -29.77
N LEU A 187 -17.74 -1.04 -28.77
CA LEU A 187 -16.35 -1.48 -28.84
C LEU A 187 -16.28 -3.00 -28.62
N ARG A 188 -15.87 -3.71 -29.68
CA ARG A 188 -15.99 -5.17 -29.78
C ARG A 188 -14.64 -5.86 -29.99
N PHE A 189 -14.58 -7.10 -29.56
CA PHE A 189 -13.39 -7.96 -29.62
C PHE A 189 -13.57 -9.12 -30.62
N ASP A 190 -14.41 -8.93 -31.63
CA ASP A 190 -14.64 -9.94 -32.67
C ASP A 190 -13.32 -10.40 -33.31
N ASN A 191 -13.19 -11.71 -33.47
CA ASN A 191 -11.99 -12.42 -33.96
C ASN A 191 -10.73 -12.26 -33.09
N LYS A 192 -10.78 -11.57 -31.95
CA LYS A 192 -9.69 -11.58 -30.95
C LYS A 192 -9.74 -12.87 -30.15
N VAL A 193 -8.57 -13.28 -29.65
CA VAL A 193 -8.40 -14.46 -28.79
C VAL A 193 -7.78 -14.01 -27.48
N VAL A 194 -8.49 -14.25 -26.38
CA VAL A 194 -8.16 -13.73 -25.04
C VAL A 194 -7.85 -14.89 -24.11
N VAL A 195 -6.65 -14.90 -23.54
CA VAL A 195 -6.25 -15.87 -22.50
C VAL A 195 -6.33 -15.17 -21.15
N VAL A 196 -7.11 -15.76 -20.22
CA VAL A 196 -7.26 -15.22 -18.86
C VAL A 196 -6.81 -16.28 -17.85
N THR A 197 -5.82 -15.94 -17.01
CA THR A 197 -5.31 -16.85 -15.97
C THR A 197 -6.01 -16.62 -14.63
N GLY A 198 -6.36 -17.69 -13.91
CA GLY A 198 -7.16 -17.62 -12.69
C GLY A 198 -8.62 -17.22 -12.98
N ALA A 199 -9.20 -17.83 -14.02
CA ALA A 199 -10.46 -17.40 -14.62
C ALA A 199 -11.71 -18.16 -14.11
N GLY A 200 -11.56 -19.11 -13.19
CA GLY A 200 -12.67 -19.86 -12.61
C GLY A 200 -13.49 -19.09 -11.56
N GLY A 201 -13.08 -17.86 -11.21
CA GLY A 201 -13.79 -17.01 -10.28
C GLY A 201 -13.28 -15.57 -10.24
N GLY A 202 -13.94 -14.73 -9.43
CA GLY A 202 -13.54 -13.35 -9.17
C GLY A 202 -13.34 -12.49 -10.43
N LEU A 203 -12.28 -11.68 -10.43
CA LEU A 203 -11.90 -10.81 -11.55
C LEU A 203 -11.68 -11.61 -12.85
N GLY A 204 -11.01 -12.76 -12.78
CA GLY A 204 -10.71 -13.59 -13.95
C GLY A 204 -11.98 -14.10 -14.66
N LYS A 205 -12.98 -14.55 -13.89
CA LYS A 205 -14.30 -14.91 -14.43
C LYS A 205 -14.98 -13.70 -15.08
N ALA A 206 -14.96 -12.54 -14.43
CA ALA A 206 -15.60 -11.33 -14.92
C ALA A 206 -14.98 -10.85 -16.25
N TYR A 207 -13.65 -10.90 -16.39
CA TYR A 207 -12.98 -10.65 -17.68
C TYR A 207 -13.43 -11.66 -18.73
N ALA A 208 -13.38 -12.96 -18.43
CA ALA A 208 -13.71 -14.01 -19.39
C ALA A 208 -15.12 -13.90 -19.96
N LEU A 209 -16.12 -13.64 -19.10
CA LEU A 209 -17.51 -13.39 -19.52
C LEU A 209 -17.63 -12.15 -20.40
N PHE A 210 -17.02 -11.03 -20.00
CA PHE A 210 -17.10 -9.77 -20.74
C PHE A 210 -16.49 -9.88 -22.14
N PHE A 211 -15.27 -10.41 -22.26
CA PHE A 211 -14.62 -10.56 -23.56
C PHE A 211 -15.42 -11.48 -24.49
N ALA A 212 -15.99 -12.58 -23.96
CA ALA A 212 -16.87 -13.44 -24.73
C ALA A 212 -18.16 -12.74 -25.19
N SER A 213 -18.81 -11.98 -24.31
CA SER A 213 -20.03 -11.21 -24.65
C SER A 213 -19.78 -10.15 -25.72
N ARG A 214 -18.57 -9.56 -25.75
CA ARG A 214 -18.10 -8.64 -26.79
C ARG A 214 -17.43 -9.34 -27.98
N GLY A 215 -17.63 -10.65 -28.17
CA GLY A 215 -17.32 -11.37 -29.41
C GLY A 215 -15.96 -12.07 -29.49
N ALA A 216 -15.15 -12.06 -28.42
CA ALA A 216 -13.87 -12.76 -28.41
C ALA A 216 -14.02 -14.28 -28.26
N SER A 217 -13.01 -15.02 -28.73
CA SER A 217 -12.76 -16.40 -28.31
C SER A 217 -11.90 -16.42 -27.04
N VAL A 218 -12.35 -17.09 -25.99
CA VAL A 218 -11.72 -17.03 -24.65
C VAL A 218 -11.13 -18.37 -24.22
N VAL A 219 -9.89 -18.36 -23.73
CA VAL A 219 -9.31 -19.47 -22.96
C VAL A 219 -9.45 -19.14 -21.48
N VAL A 220 -10.25 -19.94 -20.79
CA VAL A 220 -10.50 -19.85 -19.35
C VAL A 220 -9.52 -20.79 -18.65
N ASN A 221 -8.44 -20.24 -18.09
CA ASN A 221 -7.46 -21.04 -17.36
C ASN A 221 -7.69 -21.00 -15.85
N ASP A 222 -7.98 -22.15 -15.24
CA ASP A 222 -7.98 -22.27 -13.78
C ASP A 222 -7.54 -23.66 -13.29
N LEU A 223 -6.56 -23.68 -12.38
CA LEU A 223 -6.04 -24.89 -11.72
C LEU A 223 -7.05 -25.47 -10.71
N GLY A 224 -8.07 -24.70 -10.31
CA GLY A 224 -9.10 -25.12 -9.37
C GLY A 224 -8.65 -25.15 -7.91
N GLY A 225 -7.63 -24.36 -7.57
CA GLY A 225 -7.11 -24.22 -6.21
C GLY A 225 -7.79 -23.10 -5.41
N SER A 226 -7.67 -23.15 -4.09
CA SER A 226 -8.13 -22.08 -3.20
C SER A 226 -7.29 -20.80 -3.36
N PHE A 227 -7.71 -19.69 -2.75
CA PHE A 227 -6.89 -18.46 -2.67
C PHE A 227 -5.57 -18.65 -1.89
N LYS A 228 -5.41 -19.79 -1.20
CA LYS A 228 -4.16 -20.24 -0.57
C LYS A 228 -3.38 -21.23 -1.46
N GLY A 229 -3.80 -21.52 -2.68
CA GLY A 229 -3.17 -22.51 -3.55
C GLY A 229 -3.36 -23.95 -3.07
N GLU A 230 -4.47 -24.24 -2.37
CA GLU A 230 -4.77 -25.57 -1.82
C GLU A 230 -5.89 -26.24 -2.64
N GLY A 231 -5.71 -27.51 -3.01
CA GLY A 231 -6.66 -28.26 -3.82
C GLY A 231 -6.52 -28.06 -5.34
N ALA A 232 -7.22 -28.89 -6.12
CA ALA A 232 -7.29 -28.83 -7.57
C ALA A 232 -8.65 -29.38 -8.06
N SER A 233 -9.59 -28.50 -8.39
CA SER A 233 -10.92 -28.85 -8.91
C SER A 233 -11.18 -28.18 -10.27
N THR A 234 -10.97 -28.93 -11.36
CA THR A 234 -11.08 -28.46 -12.76
C THR A 234 -12.41 -27.76 -13.07
N LYS A 235 -13.47 -28.16 -12.36
CA LYS A 235 -14.84 -27.63 -12.45
C LYS A 235 -14.94 -26.10 -12.46
N ALA A 236 -13.99 -25.39 -11.83
CA ALA A 236 -13.98 -23.93 -11.81
C ALA A 236 -13.85 -23.32 -13.21
N ALA A 237 -13.00 -23.88 -14.08
CA ALA A 237 -12.87 -23.45 -15.47
C ALA A 237 -14.06 -23.93 -16.33
N ASP A 238 -14.50 -25.17 -16.15
CA ASP A 238 -15.64 -25.76 -16.86
C ASP A 238 -16.92 -24.90 -16.73
N VAL A 239 -17.29 -24.53 -15.49
CA VAL A 239 -18.50 -23.74 -15.20
C VAL A 239 -18.52 -22.40 -15.95
N VAL A 240 -17.38 -21.70 -16.04
CA VAL A 240 -17.29 -20.41 -16.74
C VAL A 240 -17.32 -20.59 -18.26
N VAL A 241 -16.75 -21.68 -18.77
CA VAL A 241 -16.78 -22.02 -20.20
C VAL A 241 -18.18 -22.41 -20.67
N ASP A 242 -18.91 -23.18 -19.87
CA ASP A 242 -20.28 -23.57 -20.18
C ASP A 242 -21.26 -22.38 -20.03
N GLU A 243 -21.04 -21.47 -19.08
CA GLU A 243 -21.76 -20.19 -18.98
C GLU A 243 -21.54 -19.31 -20.23
N ILE A 244 -20.30 -19.21 -20.72
CA ILE A 244 -19.98 -18.51 -21.97
C ILE A 244 -20.68 -19.17 -23.17
N ARG A 245 -20.65 -20.52 -23.26
CA ARG A 245 -21.28 -21.26 -24.37
C ARG A 245 -22.80 -21.17 -24.35
N ALA A 246 -23.42 -21.20 -23.18
CA ALA A 246 -24.86 -21.00 -23.01
C ALA A 246 -25.30 -19.59 -23.44
N ALA A 247 -24.45 -18.59 -23.24
CA ALA A 247 -24.63 -17.23 -23.78
C ALA A 247 -24.27 -17.08 -25.28
N GLY A 248 -23.96 -18.17 -25.99
CA GLY A 248 -23.60 -18.16 -27.41
C GLY A 248 -22.16 -17.74 -27.73
N GLY A 249 -21.33 -17.50 -26.71
CA GLY A 249 -19.92 -17.14 -26.84
C GLY A 249 -18.99 -18.34 -27.11
N LYS A 250 -17.74 -18.05 -27.46
CA LYS A 250 -16.72 -19.05 -27.79
C LYS A 250 -15.71 -19.19 -26.66
N ALA A 251 -15.70 -20.35 -25.97
CA ALA A 251 -14.71 -20.62 -24.93
C ALA A 251 -14.24 -22.08 -24.86
N VAL A 252 -13.04 -22.24 -24.31
CA VAL A 252 -12.38 -23.51 -23.97
C VAL A 252 -11.71 -23.39 -22.60
N ALA A 253 -11.72 -24.47 -21.83
CA ALA A 253 -11.06 -24.54 -20.52
C ALA A 253 -9.60 -24.96 -20.67
N ASN A 254 -8.75 -24.51 -19.75
CA ASN A 254 -7.46 -25.12 -19.45
C ASN A 254 -7.32 -25.23 -17.91
N TYR A 255 -6.66 -26.31 -17.46
CA TYR A 255 -6.54 -26.67 -16.03
C TYR A 255 -5.08 -26.70 -15.54
N ASP A 256 -4.13 -26.26 -16.35
CA ASP A 256 -2.72 -26.28 -16.01
C ASP A 256 -2.38 -25.18 -14.99
N SER A 257 -1.31 -25.44 -14.21
CA SER A 257 -0.66 -24.38 -13.44
C SER A 257 -0.08 -23.34 -14.39
N VAL A 258 -0.04 -22.07 -13.97
CA VAL A 258 0.61 -20.99 -14.73
C VAL A 258 2.12 -21.22 -14.95
N GLU A 259 2.72 -22.15 -14.19
CA GLU A 259 4.04 -22.76 -14.43
C GLU A 259 4.18 -23.52 -15.75
N HIS A 260 3.06 -23.84 -16.41
CA HIS A 260 2.95 -24.58 -17.68
C HIS A 260 2.13 -23.77 -18.69
N GLY A 261 2.40 -22.47 -18.74
CA GLY A 261 1.72 -21.54 -19.65
C GLY A 261 1.90 -21.82 -21.14
N ASP A 262 2.74 -22.78 -21.53
CA ASP A 262 2.77 -23.31 -22.89
C ASP A 262 1.48 -24.01 -23.22
N LYS A 263 1.06 -24.97 -22.42
CA LYS A 263 -0.21 -25.67 -22.62
C LYS A 263 -1.38 -24.69 -22.60
N ILE A 264 -1.29 -23.61 -21.82
CA ILE A 264 -2.29 -22.53 -21.77
C ILE A 264 -2.34 -21.78 -23.13
N ILE A 265 -1.21 -21.37 -23.69
CA ILE A 265 -1.14 -20.70 -25.00
C ILE A 265 -1.40 -21.68 -26.16
N ASP A 266 -0.90 -22.90 -26.09
CA ASP A 266 -1.15 -23.99 -27.04
C ASP A 266 -2.64 -24.36 -27.06
N THR A 267 -3.35 -24.29 -25.92
CA THR A 267 -4.82 -24.43 -25.90
C THR A 267 -5.47 -23.32 -26.74
N ALA A 268 -4.99 -22.07 -26.65
CA ALA A 268 -5.46 -20.96 -27.50
C ALA A 268 -5.13 -21.20 -28.99
N VAL A 269 -3.93 -21.69 -29.30
CA VAL A 269 -3.47 -21.94 -30.67
C VAL A 269 -4.16 -23.15 -31.29
N GLN A 270 -4.44 -24.20 -30.53
CA GLN A 270 -5.16 -25.40 -30.99
C GLN A 270 -6.65 -25.13 -31.18
N ALA A 271 -7.29 -24.38 -30.27
CA ALA A 271 -8.72 -24.07 -30.36
C ALA A 271 -9.03 -22.93 -31.35
N PHE A 272 -8.16 -21.91 -31.43
CA PHE A 272 -8.45 -20.63 -32.11
C PHE A 272 -7.31 -20.12 -33.01
N GLY A 273 -6.25 -20.90 -33.25
CA GLY A 273 -5.18 -20.60 -34.21
C GLY A 273 -4.10 -19.60 -33.77
N THR A 274 -4.38 -18.72 -32.80
CA THR A 274 -3.42 -17.77 -32.23
C THR A 274 -3.87 -17.25 -30.86
N VAL A 275 -3.09 -16.35 -30.25
CA VAL A 275 -3.47 -15.53 -29.09
C VAL A 275 -3.32 -14.05 -29.45
N HIS A 276 -4.24 -13.19 -29.00
CA HIS A 276 -4.22 -11.73 -29.25
C HIS A 276 -4.06 -10.92 -27.96
N VAL A 277 -4.67 -11.39 -26.86
CA VAL A 277 -4.65 -10.75 -25.54
C VAL A 277 -4.27 -11.78 -24.48
N LEU A 278 -3.41 -11.38 -23.53
CA LEU A 278 -3.08 -12.15 -22.34
C LEU A 278 -3.33 -11.33 -21.08
N ILE A 279 -4.13 -11.87 -20.16
CA ILE A 279 -4.45 -11.25 -18.87
C ILE A 279 -3.85 -12.12 -17.77
N ASN A 280 -2.71 -11.67 -17.24
CA ASN A 280 -2.01 -12.28 -16.11
C ASN A 280 -2.71 -11.85 -14.81
N ASN A 281 -3.76 -12.58 -14.45
CA ASN A 281 -4.64 -12.34 -13.30
C ASN A 281 -4.48 -13.40 -12.19
N ALA A 282 -3.97 -14.60 -12.50
CA ALA A 282 -3.79 -15.67 -11.52
C ALA A 282 -3.00 -15.21 -10.29
N GLY A 283 -3.42 -15.68 -9.11
CA GLY A 283 -2.82 -15.25 -7.86
C GLY A 283 -3.35 -15.98 -6.63
N ILE A 284 -2.49 -16.05 -5.62
CA ILE A 284 -2.72 -16.65 -4.31
C ILE A 284 -2.10 -15.76 -3.22
N LEU A 285 -2.45 -15.98 -1.96
CA LEU A 285 -1.94 -15.20 -0.81
C LEU A 285 -1.30 -16.08 0.28
N ARG A 286 -0.32 -15.46 0.94
CA ARG A 286 0.49 -16.00 2.05
C ARG A 286 0.78 -14.86 3.00
N ASP A 287 -0.28 -14.40 3.65
CA ASP A 287 -0.24 -13.27 4.58
C ASP A 287 0.36 -13.74 5.91
N ILE A 288 1.60 -13.33 6.15
CA ILE A 288 2.40 -13.71 7.31
C ILE A 288 3.47 -12.64 7.56
N SER A 289 3.57 -12.15 8.80
CA SER A 289 4.61 -11.18 9.20
C SER A 289 6.00 -11.70 8.82
N PHE A 290 6.90 -10.82 8.39
CA PHE A 290 8.21 -11.21 7.85
C PHE A 290 9.05 -12.05 8.84
N LYS A 291 8.89 -11.82 10.16
CA LYS A 291 9.47 -12.67 11.22
C LYS A 291 9.12 -14.15 11.03
N ASN A 292 7.85 -14.45 10.73
CA ASN A 292 7.29 -15.80 10.74
C ASN A 292 7.23 -16.47 9.35
N MET A 293 7.34 -15.69 8.27
CA MET A 293 7.38 -16.15 6.87
C MET A 293 8.43 -17.27 6.67
N LYS A 294 8.11 -18.34 5.94
CA LYS A 294 9.06 -19.39 5.56
C LYS A 294 9.52 -19.19 4.11
N ASP A 295 10.65 -19.78 3.73
CA ASP A 295 11.12 -19.76 2.34
C ASP A 295 10.05 -20.34 1.38
N ALA A 296 9.34 -21.39 1.78
CA ALA A 296 8.20 -21.93 1.02
C ALA A 296 7.03 -20.95 0.85
N ASP A 297 6.81 -20.02 1.78
CA ASP A 297 5.78 -18.97 1.67
C ASP A 297 6.22 -17.80 0.76
N TRP A 298 7.53 -17.63 0.59
CA TRP A 298 8.13 -16.68 -0.35
C TRP A 298 8.17 -17.25 -1.77
N ASP A 299 8.81 -18.42 -1.92
CA ASP A 299 9.05 -19.08 -3.19
C ASP A 299 7.72 -19.40 -3.91
N LEU A 300 6.69 -19.87 -3.19
CA LEU A 300 5.35 -20.13 -3.76
C LEU A 300 4.68 -18.86 -4.33
N ILE A 301 4.84 -17.70 -3.68
CA ILE A 301 4.28 -16.43 -4.16
C ILE A 301 5.03 -15.93 -5.39
N MET A 302 6.36 -16.05 -5.41
CA MET A 302 7.16 -15.70 -6.60
C MET A 302 6.81 -16.61 -7.79
N LYS A 303 6.66 -17.91 -7.53
CA LYS A 303 6.33 -18.94 -8.53
C LYS A 303 5.00 -18.68 -9.24
N VAL A 304 3.93 -18.40 -8.50
CA VAL A 304 2.61 -18.14 -9.10
C VAL A 304 2.51 -16.76 -9.75
N HIS A 305 2.95 -15.70 -9.07
CA HIS A 305 2.71 -14.33 -9.55
C HIS A 305 3.76 -13.83 -10.55
N VAL A 306 5.04 -14.10 -10.30
CA VAL A 306 6.15 -13.53 -11.10
C VAL A 306 6.60 -14.49 -12.19
N GLU A 307 6.95 -15.72 -11.82
CA GLU A 307 7.38 -16.76 -12.77
C GLU A 307 6.25 -17.16 -13.72
N GLY A 308 5.05 -17.44 -13.19
CA GLY A 308 3.85 -17.74 -13.99
C GLY A 308 3.45 -16.63 -14.98
N SER A 309 3.75 -15.36 -14.67
CA SER A 309 3.57 -14.24 -15.59
C SER A 309 4.72 -14.10 -16.61
N TYR A 310 5.93 -14.58 -16.30
CA TYR A 310 7.13 -14.39 -17.10
C TYR A 310 7.32 -15.42 -18.22
N LYS A 311 7.33 -16.70 -17.85
CA LYS A 311 8.36 -17.67 -18.31
C LYS A 311 8.15 -18.20 -19.75
N ALA A 312 9.20 -18.75 -20.39
CA ALA A 312 9.14 -19.73 -21.50
C ALA A 312 10.52 -20.22 -21.96
N CYS A 313 10.61 -21.50 -22.36
CA CYS A 313 11.67 -22.07 -23.19
C CYS A 313 11.54 -21.67 -24.69
N PHE A 314 12.21 -22.42 -25.57
CA PHE A 314 12.41 -22.15 -27.00
C PHE A 314 12.65 -23.49 -27.74
N LEU A 315 12.04 -23.69 -28.91
CA LEU A 315 12.01 -25.00 -29.58
C LEU A 315 12.83 -25.01 -30.88
N ARG A 316 13.96 -25.75 -30.94
CA ARG A 316 14.54 -26.15 -32.24
C ARG A 316 15.41 -27.43 -32.26
N ARG A 317 14.73 -28.55 -32.55
CA ARG A 317 15.19 -29.76 -33.29
C ARG A 317 16.24 -30.73 -32.69
N CYS A 318 15.85 -32.00 -32.79
CA CYS A 318 16.65 -33.24 -32.94
C CYS A 318 17.15 -33.99 -31.69
N CYS A 319 16.39 -35.06 -31.38
CA CYS A 319 16.80 -36.33 -30.77
C CYS A 319 17.07 -36.43 -29.25
N CYS A 320 16.42 -37.43 -28.64
CA CYS A 320 16.71 -38.07 -27.34
C CYS A 320 16.40 -37.29 -26.03
N ASN A 321 15.20 -37.57 -25.49
CA ASN A 321 14.80 -37.57 -24.06
C ASN A 321 15.34 -36.50 -23.09
N ALA A 322 14.66 -35.34 -23.02
CA ALA A 322 14.43 -34.59 -21.77
C ALA A 322 13.19 -33.66 -21.91
N GLY A 323 12.59 -33.24 -20.79
CA GLY A 323 11.27 -32.61 -20.68
C GLY A 323 11.00 -31.30 -21.45
N TRP A 324 9.72 -31.05 -21.72
CA TRP A 324 9.16 -29.88 -22.41
C TRP A 324 8.57 -28.87 -21.42
N LEU A 325 8.90 -27.56 -21.53
CA LEU A 325 8.42 -26.48 -20.63
C LEU A 325 8.50 -25.07 -21.26
N LEU A 326 7.47 -24.57 -21.95
CA LEU A 326 7.30 -23.12 -22.25
C LEU A 326 6.23 -22.51 -21.29
N GLN A 327 6.06 -21.17 -21.17
CA GLN A 327 5.03 -20.54 -20.29
C GLN A 327 4.43 -19.22 -20.85
N CYS A 328 3.47 -18.60 -20.14
CA CYS A 328 2.43 -17.72 -20.70
C CYS A 328 2.94 -16.54 -21.56
N SER A 329 3.45 -15.45 -20.96
CA SER A 329 3.74 -14.21 -21.69
C SER A 329 4.78 -14.40 -22.78
N LYS A 330 5.78 -15.25 -22.54
CA LYS A 330 6.87 -15.48 -23.49
C LYS A 330 6.51 -16.54 -24.55
N ALA A 331 5.57 -17.46 -24.31
CA ALA A 331 4.98 -18.30 -25.38
C ALA A 331 4.01 -17.51 -26.26
N ALA A 332 3.26 -16.56 -25.71
CA ALA A 332 2.44 -15.64 -26.49
C ALA A 332 3.29 -14.69 -27.37
N TRP A 333 4.49 -14.31 -26.91
CA TRP A 333 5.35 -13.32 -27.58
C TRP A 333 5.73 -13.65 -29.04
N PRO A 334 6.13 -14.88 -29.41
CA PRO A 334 6.24 -15.31 -30.81
C PRO A 334 5.00 -15.06 -31.67
N HIS A 335 3.81 -15.35 -31.15
CA HIS A 335 2.54 -15.18 -31.87
C HIS A 335 2.23 -13.70 -32.07
N PHE A 336 2.28 -12.91 -30.99
CA PHE A 336 2.12 -11.47 -31.02
C PHE A 336 3.08 -10.78 -32.01
N ARG A 337 4.36 -11.19 -32.01
CA ARG A 337 5.37 -10.65 -32.93
C ARG A 337 5.19 -11.10 -34.38
N LYS A 338 4.69 -12.32 -34.62
CA LYS A 338 4.41 -12.83 -35.96
C LYS A 338 3.25 -12.08 -36.61
N GLN A 339 2.19 -11.80 -35.84
CA GLN A 339 0.99 -11.12 -36.32
C GLN A 339 1.04 -9.58 -36.20
N LYS A 340 2.11 -9.02 -35.60
CA LYS A 340 2.27 -7.58 -35.31
C LYS A 340 1.08 -6.98 -34.52
N TYR A 341 0.59 -7.73 -33.54
CA TYR A 341 -0.43 -7.28 -32.60
C TYR A 341 -0.34 -8.11 -31.33
N GLY A 342 -0.31 -7.46 -30.17
CA GLY A 342 -0.52 -8.10 -28.88
C GLY A 342 -0.96 -7.10 -27.82
N ARG A 343 -1.62 -7.60 -26.78
CA ARG A 343 -2.01 -6.80 -25.61
C ARG A 343 -1.81 -7.64 -24.35
N ILE A 344 -1.11 -7.11 -23.36
CA ILE A 344 -0.79 -7.79 -22.10
C ILE A 344 -1.24 -6.92 -20.93
N ILE A 345 -1.94 -7.53 -19.97
CA ILE A 345 -2.27 -6.92 -18.68
C ILE A 345 -1.66 -7.73 -17.56
N ASN A 346 -0.83 -7.07 -16.74
CA ASN A 346 -0.25 -7.66 -15.54
C ASN A 346 -0.98 -7.12 -14.30
N THR A 347 -1.52 -8.02 -13.49
CA THR A 347 -2.27 -7.64 -12.28
C THR A 347 -1.31 -7.40 -11.12
N SER A 348 -1.03 -6.14 -10.83
CA SER A 348 -0.34 -5.65 -9.62
C SER A 348 -1.34 -5.54 -8.44
N SER A 349 -1.09 -4.66 -7.45
CA SER A 349 -2.02 -4.26 -6.38
C SER A 349 -1.49 -3.04 -5.62
N ALA A 350 -2.33 -2.37 -4.83
CA ALA A 350 -1.88 -1.34 -3.88
C ALA A 350 -0.83 -1.85 -2.89
N ALA A 351 -0.93 -3.12 -2.44
CA ALA A 351 0.12 -3.76 -1.63
C ALA A 351 1.47 -3.83 -2.36
N GLY A 352 1.47 -4.01 -3.69
CA GLY A 352 2.68 -3.86 -4.51
C GLY A 352 3.17 -2.41 -4.57
N LEU A 353 2.30 -1.48 -4.97
CA LEU A 353 2.64 -0.07 -5.16
C LEU A 353 3.21 0.59 -3.90
N PHE A 354 2.65 0.32 -2.71
CA PHE A 354 2.99 1.03 -1.47
C PHE A 354 3.57 0.14 -0.37
N GLY A 355 3.61 -1.18 -0.54
CA GLY A 355 4.00 -2.14 0.49
C GLY A 355 2.92 -2.34 1.57
N SER A 356 2.71 -3.58 2.01
CA SER A 356 1.70 -3.96 3.01
C SER A 356 2.28 -4.82 4.13
N PHE A 357 1.80 -4.64 5.37
CA PHE A 357 2.26 -5.38 6.54
C PHE A 357 1.85 -6.86 6.44
N GLY A 358 2.79 -7.78 6.69
CA GLY A 358 2.53 -9.22 6.57
C GLY A 358 2.47 -9.73 5.13
N GLN A 359 2.84 -8.91 4.15
CA GLN A 359 2.74 -9.21 2.73
C GLN A 359 4.04 -8.91 1.98
N CYS A 360 5.21 -9.06 2.62
CA CYS A 360 6.51 -8.75 2.00
C CYS A 360 6.79 -9.53 0.71
N ASN A 361 6.38 -10.79 0.64
CA ASN A 361 6.40 -11.65 -0.55
C ASN A 361 5.47 -11.13 -1.66
N TYR A 362 4.21 -10.82 -1.32
CA TYR A 362 3.19 -10.37 -2.28
C TYR A 362 3.45 -8.95 -2.78
N SER A 363 3.89 -8.04 -1.91
CA SER A 363 4.29 -6.67 -2.25
C SER A 363 5.45 -6.67 -3.24
N ALA A 364 6.46 -7.51 -2.99
CA ALA A 364 7.58 -7.72 -3.90
C ALA A 364 7.12 -8.28 -5.26
N ALA A 365 6.34 -9.36 -5.26
CA ALA A 365 5.84 -9.99 -6.48
C ALA A 365 5.00 -9.02 -7.34
N LYS A 366 4.04 -8.34 -6.71
CA LYS A 366 3.12 -7.43 -7.42
C LYS A 366 3.79 -6.15 -7.91
N LEU A 367 4.86 -5.67 -7.26
CA LEU A 367 5.62 -4.53 -7.81
C LEU A 367 6.65 -4.95 -8.87
N GLY A 368 7.22 -6.16 -8.79
CA GLY A 368 8.05 -6.71 -9.87
C GLY A 368 7.32 -6.75 -11.22
N LEU A 369 6.01 -7.06 -11.20
CA LEU A 369 5.15 -7.03 -12.38
C LEU A 369 5.00 -5.65 -13.04
N VAL A 370 5.26 -4.54 -12.33
CA VAL A 370 5.24 -3.20 -12.92
C VAL A 370 6.48 -2.99 -13.80
N GLY A 371 7.69 -3.22 -13.27
CA GLY A 371 8.94 -3.13 -14.05
C GLY A 371 9.04 -4.17 -15.18
N PHE A 372 8.37 -5.32 -15.01
CA PHE A 372 8.13 -6.28 -16.10
C PHE A 372 7.26 -5.65 -17.21
N SER A 373 6.17 -4.98 -16.84
CA SER A 373 5.24 -4.34 -17.78
C SER A 373 5.92 -3.21 -18.57
N GLU A 374 6.61 -2.30 -17.90
CA GLU A 374 7.36 -1.19 -18.53
C GLU A 374 8.46 -1.71 -19.46
N THR A 375 9.11 -2.83 -19.11
CA THR A 375 10.09 -3.48 -20.00
C THR A 375 9.42 -4.10 -21.23
N LEU A 376 8.32 -4.84 -21.06
CA LEU A 376 7.57 -5.42 -22.18
C LEU A 376 6.96 -4.34 -23.08
N ALA A 377 6.51 -3.21 -22.52
CA ALA A 377 6.03 -2.06 -23.26
C ALA A 377 7.13 -1.52 -24.22
N LYS A 378 8.36 -1.38 -23.72
CA LYS A 378 9.53 -0.92 -24.48
C LYS A 378 10.04 -1.96 -25.50
N GLU A 379 9.99 -3.25 -25.18
CA GLU A 379 10.33 -4.32 -26.16
C GLU A 379 9.26 -4.53 -27.23
N GLY A 380 7.99 -4.32 -26.87
CA GLY A 380 6.81 -4.67 -27.65
C GLY A 380 6.33 -3.59 -28.62
N ALA A 381 6.60 -2.31 -28.35
CA ALA A 381 6.07 -1.17 -29.12
C ALA A 381 6.28 -1.32 -30.64
N LYS A 382 7.50 -1.68 -31.09
CA LYS A 382 7.84 -1.88 -32.52
C LYS A 382 7.14 -3.07 -33.20
N TYR A 383 6.39 -3.86 -32.45
CA TYR A 383 5.56 -4.97 -32.91
C TYR A 383 4.06 -4.74 -32.65
N ASN A 384 3.65 -3.53 -32.22
CA ASN A 384 2.29 -3.23 -31.73
C ASN A 384 1.86 -4.22 -30.63
N ILE A 385 2.79 -4.50 -29.71
CA ILE A 385 2.51 -5.24 -28.47
C ILE A 385 2.55 -4.23 -27.34
N LEU A 386 1.38 -3.95 -26.76
CA LEU A 386 1.26 -3.04 -25.63
C LEU A 386 1.16 -3.84 -24.32
N CYS A 387 1.79 -3.36 -23.26
CA CYS A 387 1.78 -4.00 -21.95
C CYS A 387 1.50 -2.96 -20.86
N ASN A 388 0.46 -3.17 -20.04
CA ASN A 388 0.05 -2.25 -18.99
C ASN A 388 -0.19 -2.99 -17.66
N ALA A 389 -0.06 -2.28 -16.55
CA ALA A 389 -0.27 -2.81 -15.21
C ALA A 389 -1.53 -2.21 -14.56
N ILE A 390 -2.33 -3.05 -13.90
CA ILE A 390 -3.45 -2.61 -13.06
C ILE A 390 -3.18 -2.94 -11.59
N ALA A 391 -3.60 -2.06 -10.69
CA ALA A 391 -3.61 -2.24 -9.25
C ALA A 391 -5.09 -2.23 -8.77
N PRO A 392 -5.82 -3.33 -8.97
CA PRO A 392 -7.23 -3.40 -8.62
C PRO A 392 -7.47 -3.44 -7.11
N VAL A 393 -8.56 -2.81 -6.69
CA VAL A 393 -9.13 -2.90 -5.35
C VAL A 393 -10.56 -3.42 -5.51
N ALA A 394 -10.75 -4.71 -5.20
CA ALA A 394 -12.00 -5.43 -5.39
C ALA A 394 -12.38 -6.22 -4.13
N ALA A 395 -13.67 -6.52 -4.00
CA ALA A 395 -14.20 -7.41 -2.98
C ALA A 395 -13.61 -8.80 -3.18
N SER A 396 -13.02 -9.32 -2.10
CA SER A 396 -12.47 -10.67 -2.03
C SER A 396 -12.93 -11.30 -0.71
N ARG A 397 -12.76 -12.62 -0.58
CA ARG A 397 -13.00 -13.35 0.68
C ARG A 397 -12.14 -12.86 1.87
N MET A 398 -11.20 -11.94 1.62
CA MET A 398 -10.31 -11.34 2.59
C MET A 398 -10.72 -9.91 2.97
N THR A 399 -11.15 -9.07 2.03
CA THR A 399 -11.74 -7.77 2.39
C THR A 399 -13.06 -7.95 3.14
N GLN A 400 -13.76 -9.08 2.88
CA GLN A 400 -14.97 -9.52 3.59
C GLN A 400 -14.82 -9.67 5.11
N THR A 401 -13.60 -9.75 5.66
CA THR A 401 -13.37 -9.84 7.11
C THR A 401 -12.86 -8.53 7.74
N VAL A 402 -12.82 -7.42 6.98
CA VAL A 402 -12.19 -6.15 7.41
C VAL A 402 -13.04 -4.93 7.06
N MET A 403 -13.83 -4.97 5.99
CA MET A 403 -14.66 -3.85 5.51
C MET A 403 -16.15 -4.09 5.80
N PRO A 404 -16.98 -3.04 5.96
CA PRO A 404 -18.43 -3.18 6.08
C PRO A 404 -19.07 -3.80 4.83
N GLU A 405 -20.18 -4.51 5.00
CA GLU A 405 -20.86 -5.24 3.92
C GLU A 405 -21.34 -4.32 2.79
N GLU A 406 -21.78 -3.10 3.11
CA GLU A 406 -22.13 -2.06 2.11
C GLU A 406 -20.93 -1.65 1.22
N VAL A 407 -19.74 -1.52 1.81
CA VAL A 407 -18.50 -1.19 1.06
C VAL A 407 -18.14 -2.35 0.14
N LEU A 408 -18.30 -3.59 0.62
CA LEU A 408 -18.01 -4.81 -0.12
C LEU A 408 -18.98 -5.05 -1.28
N ALA A 409 -20.27 -4.75 -1.09
CA ALA A 409 -21.29 -4.80 -2.13
C ALA A 409 -20.98 -3.87 -3.31
N ASN A 410 -20.22 -2.79 -3.08
CA ASN A 410 -19.83 -1.82 -4.10
C ASN A 410 -18.43 -2.06 -4.71
N LEU A 411 -17.56 -2.85 -4.08
CA LEU A 411 -16.22 -3.19 -4.60
C LEU A 411 -16.25 -4.31 -5.68
N LYS A 412 -17.20 -4.24 -6.62
CA LYS A 412 -17.44 -5.31 -7.61
C LYS A 412 -16.33 -5.42 -8.67
N PRO A 413 -16.08 -6.62 -9.25
CA PRO A 413 -15.25 -6.81 -10.44
C PRO A 413 -15.63 -5.91 -11.63
N ASP A 414 -16.91 -5.59 -11.77
CA ASP A 414 -17.48 -4.87 -12.90
C ASP A 414 -16.90 -3.46 -13.12
N TRP A 415 -16.29 -2.85 -12.09
CA TRP A 415 -15.58 -1.57 -12.21
C TRP A 415 -14.20 -1.68 -12.88
N ILE A 416 -13.62 -2.87 -12.87
CA ILE A 416 -12.24 -3.13 -13.32
C ILE A 416 -12.23 -3.72 -14.73
N VAL A 417 -13.25 -4.51 -15.07
CA VAL A 417 -13.43 -5.13 -16.39
C VAL A 417 -13.36 -4.12 -17.54
N PRO A 418 -14.05 -2.95 -17.53
CA PRO A 418 -13.96 -1.95 -18.61
C PRO A 418 -12.56 -1.38 -18.77
N VAL A 419 -11.81 -1.16 -17.68
CA VAL A 419 -10.45 -0.61 -17.72
C VAL A 419 -9.48 -1.62 -18.36
N VAL A 420 -9.58 -2.88 -17.96
CA VAL A 420 -8.84 -3.97 -18.59
C VAL A 420 -9.19 -4.11 -20.06
N ALA A 421 -10.48 -4.02 -20.42
CA ALA A 421 -10.93 -4.08 -21.80
C ALA A 421 -10.41 -2.91 -22.66
N TYR A 422 -10.47 -1.67 -22.17
CA TYR A 422 -9.97 -0.51 -22.92
C TYR A 422 -8.47 -0.61 -23.19
N LEU A 423 -7.67 -0.94 -22.17
CA LEU A 423 -6.22 -1.09 -22.28
C LEU A 423 -5.80 -2.18 -23.28
N VAL A 424 -6.66 -3.19 -23.55
CA VAL A 424 -6.44 -4.25 -24.54
C VAL A 424 -7.28 -4.10 -25.83
N HIS A 425 -8.01 -3.01 -26.00
CA HIS A 425 -8.71 -2.74 -27.26
C HIS A 425 -7.73 -2.26 -28.34
N GLU A 426 -8.15 -2.30 -29.61
CA GLU A 426 -7.39 -1.75 -30.73
C GLU A 426 -7.49 -0.22 -30.85
N SER A 427 -8.50 0.38 -30.22
CA SER A 427 -8.58 1.84 -30.00
C SER A 427 -7.51 2.35 -29.03
N ASN A 428 -6.95 1.49 -28.16
CA ASN A 428 -5.75 1.86 -27.42
C ASN A 428 -4.54 1.85 -28.37
N GLN A 429 -4.14 3.06 -28.78
CA GLN A 429 -2.99 3.34 -29.65
C GLN A 429 -1.82 4.01 -28.90
N THR A 430 -2.05 4.50 -27.67
CA THR A 430 -1.13 5.39 -26.94
C THR A 430 -0.71 4.88 -25.56
N GLU A 431 -1.56 4.14 -24.85
CA GLU A 431 -1.29 3.71 -23.48
C GLU A 431 -0.49 2.40 -23.45
N ASN A 432 0.78 2.52 -23.06
CA ASN A 432 1.77 1.45 -23.04
C ASN A 432 2.80 1.70 -21.93
N GLY A 433 2.98 0.74 -21.03
CA GLY A 433 3.72 0.91 -19.77
C GLY A 433 2.93 1.62 -18.68
N GLY A 434 1.64 1.90 -18.89
CA GLY A 434 0.78 2.60 -17.95
C GLY A 434 0.44 1.77 -16.70
N ILE A 435 0.26 2.47 -15.58
CA ILE A 435 -0.05 1.90 -14.26
C ILE A 435 -1.37 2.51 -13.79
N PHE A 436 -2.36 1.70 -13.43
CA PHE A 436 -3.72 2.17 -13.11
C PHE A 436 -4.24 1.65 -11.78
N GLU A 437 -4.68 2.53 -10.88
CA GLU A 437 -5.49 2.17 -9.71
C GLU A 437 -6.97 2.15 -10.11
N VAL A 438 -7.68 1.10 -9.69
CA VAL A 438 -9.09 0.87 -10.09
C VAL A 438 -9.88 0.22 -8.96
N GLY A 439 -11.01 0.81 -8.56
CA GLY A 439 -11.90 0.22 -7.55
C GLY A 439 -13.15 1.06 -7.26
N ALA A 440 -14.27 0.40 -6.95
CA ALA A 440 -15.60 1.00 -6.67
C ALA A 440 -15.99 2.18 -7.61
N GLY A 441 -15.79 2.02 -8.92
CA GLY A 441 -16.08 3.04 -9.92
C GLY A 441 -15.05 4.17 -10.05
N HIS A 442 -14.01 4.22 -9.21
CA HIS A 442 -12.89 5.15 -9.40
C HIS A 442 -11.78 4.53 -10.26
N VAL A 443 -11.22 5.32 -11.19
CA VAL A 443 -10.11 4.95 -12.08
C VAL A 443 -9.10 6.09 -12.11
N ALA A 444 -7.84 5.82 -11.77
CA ALA A 444 -6.75 6.80 -11.83
C ALA A 444 -5.46 6.20 -12.41
N LYS A 445 -4.64 7.02 -13.06
CA LYS A 445 -3.33 6.63 -13.62
C LYS A 445 -2.22 7.07 -12.66
N LEU A 446 -1.17 6.25 -12.52
CA LEU A 446 0.05 6.59 -11.81
C LEU A 446 1.21 6.81 -12.78
N ARG A 447 2.10 7.74 -12.43
CA ARG A 447 3.41 7.93 -13.04
C ARG A 447 4.47 8.13 -11.96
N TRP A 448 5.73 7.90 -12.31
CA TRP A 448 6.84 8.23 -11.43
C TRP A 448 7.05 9.75 -11.39
N GLU A 449 7.30 10.27 -10.20
CA GLU A 449 7.71 11.65 -9.99
C GLU A 449 9.07 11.67 -9.29
N ARG A 450 10.05 12.31 -9.91
CA ARG A 450 11.43 12.41 -9.45
C ARG A 450 11.74 13.86 -9.08
N SER A 451 12.15 14.08 -7.83
CA SER A 451 12.56 15.39 -7.30
C SER A 451 13.61 16.06 -8.19
N LYS A 452 13.73 17.38 -8.13
CA LYS A 452 14.88 18.09 -8.73
C LYS A 452 16.22 17.54 -8.23
N GLY A 453 16.26 17.17 -6.95
CA GLY A 453 17.43 16.63 -6.29
C GLY A 453 18.52 17.68 -6.01
N ALA A 454 19.53 17.25 -5.27
CA ALA A 454 20.66 18.08 -4.87
C ALA A 454 21.92 17.71 -5.66
N LEU A 455 22.69 18.73 -6.07
CA LEU A 455 24.02 18.56 -6.65
C LEU A 455 25.13 18.79 -5.61
N TYR A 456 26.15 17.94 -5.71
CA TYR A 456 27.32 17.88 -4.85
C TYR A 456 28.56 17.73 -5.72
N LYS A 457 29.64 18.44 -5.37
CA LYS A 457 30.91 18.32 -6.08
C LYS A 457 31.46 16.88 -5.95
N PRO A 458 31.72 16.13 -7.03
CA PRO A 458 32.10 14.71 -6.92
C PRO A 458 33.58 14.55 -6.59
N ASP A 459 33.92 14.75 -5.32
CA ASP A 459 35.26 14.50 -4.76
C ASP A 459 35.17 14.12 -3.26
N SER A 460 36.31 14.12 -2.56
CA SER A 460 36.42 13.75 -1.15
C SER A 460 35.60 14.63 -0.19
N THR A 461 35.09 15.78 -0.64
CA THR A 461 34.20 16.65 0.15
C THR A 461 32.74 16.18 0.13
N MET A 462 32.37 15.27 -0.77
CA MET A 462 31.03 14.66 -0.80
C MET A 462 30.89 13.62 0.33
N THR A 463 30.60 14.09 1.55
CA THR A 463 30.45 13.24 2.75
C THR A 463 28.97 13.00 3.08
N PRO A 464 28.63 12.01 3.93
CA PRO A 464 27.28 11.84 4.44
C PRO A 464 26.73 13.10 5.13
N GLY A 465 27.61 13.85 5.82
CA GLY A 465 27.28 15.13 6.44
C GLY A 465 26.98 16.23 5.43
N ALA A 466 27.69 16.26 4.29
CA ALA A 466 27.40 17.17 3.19
C ALA A 466 26.03 16.88 2.54
N ILE A 467 25.69 15.60 2.37
CA ILE A 467 24.34 15.21 1.88
C ILE A 467 23.26 15.65 2.87
N LEU A 468 23.45 15.36 4.17
CA LEU A 468 22.55 15.79 5.25
C LEU A 468 22.34 17.31 5.27
N LYS A 469 23.41 18.10 5.03
CA LYS A 469 23.34 19.58 5.00
C LYS A 469 22.44 20.13 3.89
N LYS A 470 22.23 19.38 2.81
CA LYS A 470 21.32 19.75 1.69
C LYS A 470 20.10 18.83 1.59
N TRP A 471 19.72 18.08 2.65
CA TRP A 471 18.70 17.03 2.56
C TRP A 471 17.35 17.52 2.02
N ASP A 472 16.93 18.73 2.37
CA ASP A 472 15.66 19.28 1.88
C ASP A 472 15.64 19.49 0.35
N GLN A 473 16.80 19.70 -0.29
CA GLN A 473 16.94 19.75 -1.76
C GLN A 473 16.85 18.35 -2.40
N VAL A 474 17.25 17.30 -1.68
CA VAL A 474 17.12 15.89 -2.14
C VAL A 474 15.64 15.47 -2.22
N LYS A 475 14.79 16.04 -1.37
CA LYS A 475 13.34 15.79 -1.32
C LYS A 475 12.49 16.95 -1.86
N ASP A 476 13.09 17.87 -2.63
CA ASP A 476 12.37 18.99 -3.24
C ASP A 476 11.62 18.58 -4.52
N PHE A 477 10.29 18.54 -4.42
CA PHE A 477 9.37 18.29 -5.53
C PHE A 477 8.74 19.57 -6.12
N SER A 478 9.11 20.77 -5.64
CA SER A 478 8.58 22.05 -6.18
C SER A 478 9.02 22.35 -7.63
N SER A 479 10.00 21.59 -8.14
CA SER A 479 10.42 21.56 -9.53
C SER A 479 10.72 20.11 -9.96
N ALA A 480 9.78 19.21 -9.67
CA ALA A 480 9.89 17.79 -10.00
C ALA A 480 9.87 17.53 -11.53
N SER A 481 10.24 16.29 -11.88
CA SER A 481 10.17 15.75 -13.24
C SER A 481 9.37 14.45 -13.26
N HIS A 482 8.79 14.10 -14.41
CA HIS A 482 7.98 12.89 -14.61
C HIS A 482 8.63 11.97 -15.66
N PRO A 483 9.74 11.30 -15.30
CA PRO A 483 10.58 10.58 -16.26
C PRO A 483 10.04 9.20 -16.65
N ASP A 484 10.39 8.79 -17.87
CA ASP A 484 10.26 7.43 -18.42
C ASP A 484 11.61 6.67 -18.46
N GLY A 485 12.63 7.20 -17.78
CA GLY A 485 14.00 6.70 -17.86
C GLY A 485 14.99 7.33 -16.87
N PRO A 486 16.27 6.92 -16.91
CA PRO A 486 17.32 7.49 -16.07
C PRO A 486 17.48 9.00 -16.26
N ALA A 487 18.03 9.69 -15.27
CA ALA A 487 18.43 11.09 -15.42
C ALA A 487 19.59 11.24 -16.43
N ASP A 488 19.82 12.46 -16.92
CA ASP A 488 21.05 12.78 -17.66
C ASP A 488 22.24 12.82 -16.70
N PHE A 489 22.78 11.65 -16.40
CA PHE A 489 23.93 11.49 -15.52
C PHE A 489 25.22 12.10 -16.08
N MET A 490 25.30 12.46 -17.37
CA MET A 490 26.46 13.15 -17.94
C MET A 490 26.36 14.66 -17.76
N GLY A 491 25.24 15.27 -18.14
CA GLY A 491 24.98 16.70 -17.89
C GLY A 491 24.92 17.03 -16.39
N LEU A 492 24.42 16.11 -15.56
CA LEU A 492 24.51 16.24 -14.09
C LEU A 492 25.97 16.15 -13.59
N LEU A 493 26.82 15.30 -14.17
CA LEU A 493 28.23 15.21 -13.78
C LEU A 493 29.02 16.47 -14.14
N GLU A 494 28.76 17.05 -15.32
CA GLU A 494 29.37 18.30 -15.75
C GLU A 494 29.00 19.45 -14.80
N GLN A 495 27.70 19.62 -14.51
CA GLN A 495 27.19 20.59 -13.54
C GLN A 495 27.78 20.36 -12.14
N ALA A 496 27.87 19.11 -11.69
CA ALA A 496 28.45 18.76 -10.40
C ALA A 496 29.96 19.07 -10.32
N MET A 497 30.71 18.81 -11.40
CA MET A 497 32.15 19.10 -11.46
C MET A 497 32.47 20.59 -11.50
N ALA A 498 31.56 21.44 -11.99
CA ALA A 498 31.68 22.89 -11.97
C ALA A 498 31.46 23.54 -10.57
N LEU A 499 31.03 22.76 -9.56
CA LEU A 499 30.83 23.27 -8.20
C LEU A 499 32.14 23.49 -7.43
N GLY A 500 32.09 24.39 -6.44
CA GLY A 500 33.10 24.48 -5.40
C GLY A 500 33.04 23.31 -4.40
N SER A 501 33.91 23.32 -3.38
CA SER A 501 33.89 22.35 -2.28
C SER A 501 32.50 22.23 -1.67
N ASN A 502 32.08 21.02 -1.30
CA ASN A 502 30.80 20.83 -0.61
C ASN A 502 30.85 21.38 0.83
N ASP A 503 29.80 22.10 1.22
CA ASP A 503 29.54 22.45 2.63
C ASP A 503 29.35 21.18 3.47
N GLN A 504 29.97 21.15 4.65
CA GLN A 504 29.84 20.02 5.57
C GLN A 504 28.72 20.26 6.59
N GLY A 505 27.83 19.28 6.74
CA GLY A 505 26.94 19.15 7.90
C GLY A 505 27.58 18.35 9.03
N SER A 506 26.77 17.92 10.00
CA SER A 506 27.23 17.11 11.13
C SER A 506 27.95 15.84 10.68
N ALA A 507 29.07 15.53 11.35
CA ALA A 507 29.83 14.31 11.09
C ALA A 507 29.01 13.06 11.44
N ILE A 508 28.94 12.12 10.50
CA ILE A 508 28.31 10.81 10.70
C ILE A 508 29.39 9.79 11.10
N SER A 509 29.11 8.95 12.10
CA SER A 509 30.01 7.87 12.52
C SER A 509 29.24 6.56 12.66
N PHE A 510 29.95 5.46 12.38
CA PHE A 510 29.48 4.09 12.55
C PHE A 510 30.30 3.31 13.58
N LYS A 511 30.99 4.04 14.48
CA LYS A 511 31.71 3.45 15.61
C LYS A 511 30.80 2.47 16.36
N ASP A 512 31.35 1.31 16.70
CA ASP A 512 30.71 0.23 17.44
C ASP A 512 29.52 -0.47 16.72
N LYS A 513 29.09 0.01 15.53
CA LYS A 513 28.12 -0.67 14.66
C LYS A 513 28.80 -1.77 13.83
N VAL A 514 28.01 -2.75 13.41
CA VAL A 514 28.43 -3.85 12.51
C VAL A 514 27.68 -3.76 11.19
N VAL A 515 28.41 -3.71 10.08
CA VAL A 515 27.87 -3.52 8.72
C VAL A 515 28.17 -4.75 7.87
N LEU A 516 27.13 -5.38 7.33
CA LEU A 516 27.23 -6.39 6.28
C LEU A 516 27.09 -5.71 4.92
N VAL A 517 28.04 -5.93 4.01
CA VAL A 517 27.94 -5.50 2.61
C VAL A 517 28.06 -6.71 1.68
N THR A 518 27.02 -6.95 0.89
CA THR A 518 26.96 -8.05 -0.09
C THR A 518 27.42 -7.60 -1.48
N GLY A 519 28.11 -8.48 -2.22
CA GLY A 519 28.83 -8.08 -3.44
C GLY A 519 29.94 -7.06 -3.14
N GLY A 520 30.60 -7.21 -1.99
CA GLY A 520 31.53 -6.25 -1.41
C GLY A 520 32.96 -6.28 -1.96
N GLY A 521 33.31 -7.26 -2.81
CA GLY A 521 34.68 -7.42 -3.32
C GLY A 521 35.07 -6.44 -4.42
N GLY A 522 34.11 -5.74 -5.02
CA GLY A 522 34.35 -4.78 -6.09
C GLY A 522 33.25 -3.73 -6.28
N GLY A 523 33.49 -2.77 -7.17
CA GLY A 523 32.51 -1.76 -7.59
C GLY A 523 31.84 -1.02 -6.41
N LEU A 524 30.51 -0.96 -6.47
CA LEU A 524 29.66 -0.30 -5.47
C LEU A 524 29.85 -0.88 -4.06
N GLY A 525 29.79 -2.20 -3.91
CA GLY A 525 29.91 -2.85 -2.60
C GLY A 525 31.28 -2.59 -1.95
N ARG A 526 32.36 -2.59 -2.74
CA ARG A 526 33.69 -2.19 -2.25
C ARG A 526 33.72 -0.74 -1.76
N ALA A 527 33.16 0.20 -2.53
CA ALA A 527 33.11 1.61 -2.13
C ALA A 527 32.29 1.82 -0.84
N TYR A 528 31.17 1.10 -0.70
CA TYR A 528 30.36 1.11 0.52
C TYR A 528 31.16 0.57 1.71
N ALA A 529 31.78 -0.60 1.57
CA ALA A 529 32.55 -1.26 2.62
C ALA A 529 33.75 -0.41 3.08
N LEU A 530 34.47 0.22 2.15
CA LEU A 530 35.58 1.14 2.44
C LEU A 530 35.10 2.38 3.19
N LEU A 531 33.98 3.00 2.79
CA LEU A 531 33.45 4.16 3.51
C LEU A 531 32.97 3.80 4.91
N PHE A 532 32.21 2.70 5.09
CA PHE A 532 31.78 2.26 6.42
C PHE A 532 32.97 1.95 7.34
N GLY A 533 34.02 1.30 6.83
CA GLY A 533 35.26 1.07 7.58
C GLY A 533 35.94 2.38 7.99
N LYS A 534 36.06 3.36 7.06
CA LYS A 534 36.60 4.70 7.34
C LYS A 534 35.77 5.48 8.38
N LEU A 535 34.47 5.25 8.46
CA LEU A 535 33.56 5.87 9.44
C LEU A 535 33.50 5.13 10.79
N GLY A 536 34.32 4.08 10.98
CA GLY A 536 34.50 3.37 12.26
C GLY A 536 33.68 2.08 12.43
N ALA A 537 33.02 1.60 11.38
CA ALA A 537 32.26 0.34 11.44
C ALA A 537 33.15 -0.90 11.49
N LYS A 538 32.63 -1.97 12.10
CA LYS A 538 33.13 -3.34 11.90
C LYS A 538 32.44 -3.92 10.65
N VAL A 539 33.19 -4.23 9.60
CA VAL A 539 32.63 -4.54 8.27
C VAL A 539 32.76 -6.02 7.92
N VAL A 540 31.65 -6.67 7.56
CA VAL A 540 31.65 -7.97 6.90
C VAL A 540 31.51 -7.74 5.39
N VAL A 541 32.54 -8.12 4.65
CA VAL A 541 32.57 -8.07 3.19
C VAL A 541 32.13 -9.45 2.68
N ASN A 542 30.88 -9.57 2.25
CA ASN A 542 30.40 -10.76 1.54
C ASN A 542 30.64 -10.61 0.04
N ASP A 543 31.38 -11.54 -0.55
CA ASP A 543 31.58 -11.62 -2.00
C ASP A 543 31.89 -13.06 -2.40
N LEU A 544 31.15 -13.61 -3.37
CA LEU A 544 31.29 -15.01 -3.81
C LEU A 544 32.67 -15.31 -4.42
N ILE A 545 33.37 -14.30 -4.94
CA ILE A 545 34.64 -14.46 -5.67
C ILE A 545 35.82 -14.05 -4.78
N ASN A 546 35.85 -12.78 -4.34
CA ASN A 546 37.01 -12.24 -3.61
C ASN A 546 36.66 -11.03 -2.71
N PRO A 547 36.29 -11.25 -1.44
CA PRO A 547 36.17 -10.20 -0.43
C PRO A 547 37.55 -9.79 0.15
N ASP A 548 38.56 -10.65 0.00
CA ASP A 548 39.83 -10.58 0.73
C ASP A 548 40.64 -9.33 0.37
N ASN A 549 40.53 -8.84 -0.87
CA ASN A 549 41.16 -7.59 -1.29
C ASN A 549 40.58 -6.38 -0.52
N THR A 550 39.26 -6.22 -0.51
CA THR A 550 38.60 -5.12 0.22
C THR A 550 38.80 -5.21 1.73
N VAL A 551 38.86 -6.43 2.29
CA VAL A 551 39.22 -6.64 3.71
C VAL A 551 40.64 -6.17 4.01
N LYS A 552 41.62 -6.43 3.12
CA LYS A 552 43.00 -5.93 3.26
C LYS A 552 43.05 -4.41 3.18
N GLU A 553 42.32 -3.80 2.25
CA GLU A 553 42.26 -2.33 2.08
C GLU A 553 41.66 -1.64 3.31
N ILE A 554 40.56 -2.16 3.88
CA ILE A 554 39.97 -1.62 5.10
C ILE A 554 40.96 -1.73 6.27
N LYS A 555 41.66 -2.86 6.42
CA LYS A 555 42.68 -3.05 7.46
C LYS A 555 43.90 -2.15 7.29
N ALA A 556 44.36 -1.94 6.06
CA ALA A 556 45.45 -1.01 5.76
C ALA A 556 45.07 0.45 6.05
N ALA A 557 43.79 0.79 5.97
CA ALA A 557 43.24 2.09 6.39
C ALA A 557 42.92 2.17 7.91
N GLY A 558 43.30 1.16 8.70
CA GLY A 558 43.07 1.10 10.16
C GLY A 558 41.66 0.66 10.58
N GLY A 559 40.80 0.26 9.65
CA GLY A 559 39.45 -0.23 9.93
C GLY A 559 39.40 -1.73 10.26
N ILE A 560 38.27 -2.17 10.80
CA ILE A 560 38.05 -3.58 11.20
C ILE A 560 37.18 -4.28 10.16
N ALA A 561 37.67 -5.34 9.52
CA ALA A 561 36.91 -6.11 8.55
C ALA A 561 37.20 -7.63 8.54
N VAL A 562 36.21 -8.41 8.10
CA VAL A 562 36.33 -9.84 7.76
C VAL A 562 35.64 -10.14 6.42
N GLY A 563 36.06 -11.22 5.76
CA GLY A 563 35.51 -11.65 4.47
C GLY A 563 34.60 -12.87 4.62
N ASN A 564 33.56 -12.95 3.80
CA ASN A 564 32.68 -14.11 3.67
C ASN A 564 32.48 -14.44 2.17
N LYS A 565 32.48 -15.73 1.83
CA LYS A 565 32.35 -16.25 0.45
C LYS A 565 31.08 -17.09 0.22
N SER A 566 30.10 -17.00 1.11
CA SER A 566 28.81 -17.69 0.97
C SER A 566 27.95 -17.05 -0.13
N SER A 567 27.05 -17.81 -0.76
CA SER A 567 26.03 -17.21 -1.64
C SER A 567 25.12 -16.31 -0.81
N VAL A 568 24.55 -15.26 -1.42
CA VAL A 568 23.49 -14.47 -0.78
C VAL A 568 22.19 -15.27 -0.61
N GLU A 569 22.02 -16.37 -1.34
CA GLU A 569 20.95 -17.33 -1.09
C GLU A 569 21.16 -18.10 0.22
N ASP A 570 22.42 -18.34 0.61
CA ASP A 570 22.82 -18.90 1.91
C ASP A 570 22.82 -17.81 3.00
N GLY A 571 21.76 -16.98 3.04
CA GLY A 571 21.68 -15.78 3.87
C GLY A 571 21.99 -16.03 5.35
N ASP A 572 21.63 -17.21 5.86
CA ASP A 572 21.97 -17.67 7.21
C ASP A 572 23.50 -17.79 7.42
N ALA A 573 24.25 -18.32 6.45
CA ALA A 573 25.71 -18.40 6.50
C ALA A 573 26.39 -17.02 6.33
N VAL A 574 25.80 -16.15 5.50
CA VAL A 574 26.27 -14.75 5.33
C VAL A 574 26.12 -13.96 6.64
N VAL A 575 24.97 -14.06 7.31
CA VAL A 575 24.72 -13.37 8.59
C VAL A 575 25.46 -14.03 9.74
N LYS A 576 25.63 -15.37 9.74
CA LYS A 576 26.46 -16.07 10.74
C LYS A 576 27.89 -15.52 10.77
N ALA A 577 28.47 -15.15 9.63
CA ALA A 577 29.80 -14.52 9.59
C ALA A 577 29.86 -13.15 10.32
N CYS A 578 28.73 -12.46 10.47
CA CYS A 578 28.65 -11.24 11.31
C CYS A 578 28.61 -11.58 12.80
N VAL A 579 27.85 -12.62 13.18
CA VAL A 579 27.73 -13.09 14.56
C VAL A 579 29.04 -13.70 15.05
N ASP A 580 29.67 -14.57 14.25
CA ASP A 580 30.93 -15.25 14.58
C ASP A 580 32.09 -14.25 14.78
N ALA A 581 32.15 -13.18 13.98
CA ALA A 581 33.23 -12.20 14.04
C ALA A 581 32.97 -11.05 15.02
N PHE A 582 31.71 -10.59 15.13
CA PHE A 582 31.38 -9.33 15.81
C PHE A 582 30.12 -9.39 16.70
N GLY A 583 29.52 -10.57 16.92
CA GLY A 583 28.42 -10.83 17.84
C GLY A 583 27.01 -10.46 17.36
N THR A 584 26.86 -9.58 16.37
CA THR A 584 25.56 -9.17 15.80
C THR A 584 25.73 -8.54 14.41
N VAL A 585 24.62 -8.17 13.77
CA VAL A 585 24.58 -7.27 12.60
C VAL A 585 23.67 -6.08 12.89
N HIS A 586 24.14 -4.85 12.64
CA HIS A 586 23.36 -3.62 12.85
C HIS A 586 22.83 -3.04 11.54
N ILE A 587 23.59 -3.21 10.46
CA ILE A 587 23.37 -2.57 9.16
C ILE A 587 23.58 -3.63 8.08
N VAL A 588 22.67 -3.72 7.10
CA VAL A 588 22.74 -4.67 5.97
C VAL A 588 22.60 -3.91 4.66
N ILE A 589 23.58 -4.05 3.78
CA ILE A 589 23.59 -3.47 2.44
C ILE A 589 23.43 -4.61 1.41
N ASN A 590 22.21 -4.77 0.90
CA ASN A 590 21.85 -5.77 -0.10
C ASN A 590 22.15 -5.23 -1.50
N ASN A 591 23.41 -5.43 -1.92
CA ASN A 591 24.02 -4.88 -3.12
C ASN A 591 24.50 -5.97 -4.11
N ALA A 592 24.57 -7.24 -3.70
CA ALA A 592 24.93 -8.35 -4.59
C ALA A 592 24.11 -8.38 -5.90
N GLY A 593 24.75 -8.82 -6.98
CA GLY A 593 24.13 -8.74 -8.29
C GLY A 593 24.96 -9.25 -9.46
N ILE A 594 24.25 -9.56 -10.54
CA ILE A 594 24.78 -10.00 -11.83
C ILE A 594 23.96 -9.37 -12.96
N LEU A 595 24.47 -9.41 -14.20
CA LEU A 595 23.69 -9.16 -15.41
C LEU A 595 23.58 -10.43 -16.26
N ARG A 596 22.43 -10.60 -16.93
CA ARG A 596 22.09 -11.73 -17.82
C ARG A 596 21.19 -11.20 -18.94
N ASP A 597 21.66 -10.16 -19.59
CA ASP A 597 20.84 -9.30 -20.45
C ASP A 597 20.53 -9.97 -21.78
N LYS A 598 19.25 -9.95 -22.15
CA LYS A 598 18.71 -10.56 -23.36
C LYS A 598 17.34 -9.97 -23.68
N SER A 599 17.08 -9.72 -24.97
CA SER A 599 15.70 -9.40 -25.40
C SER A 599 14.73 -10.48 -24.94
N PHE A 600 13.50 -10.11 -24.63
CA PHE A 600 12.50 -11.02 -24.06
C PHE A 600 12.23 -12.26 -24.92
N GLN A 601 12.40 -12.17 -26.25
CA GLN A 601 12.38 -13.34 -27.14
C GLN A 601 13.57 -14.29 -26.92
N GLY A 602 14.77 -13.77 -26.65
CA GLY A 602 15.99 -14.55 -26.44
C GLY A 602 16.27 -14.96 -25.00
N MET A 603 15.58 -14.36 -24.01
CA MET A 603 15.70 -14.73 -22.59
C MET A 603 15.40 -16.22 -22.39
N THR A 604 16.08 -16.90 -21.47
CA THR A 604 15.79 -18.29 -21.09
C THR A 604 15.54 -18.37 -19.59
N ASP A 605 14.89 -19.43 -19.14
CA ASP A 605 14.66 -19.73 -17.71
C ASP A 605 15.93 -19.59 -16.88
N GLU A 606 17.07 -20.13 -17.34
CA GLU A 606 18.38 -20.00 -16.71
C GLU A 606 18.80 -18.53 -16.50
N LEU A 607 18.70 -17.71 -17.56
CA LEU A 607 19.06 -16.28 -17.53
C LEU A 607 18.11 -15.46 -16.64
N TRP A 608 16.87 -15.91 -16.48
CA TRP A 608 15.90 -15.29 -15.59
C TRP A 608 16.10 -15.69 -14.13
N ASN A 609 16.08 -17.00 -13.85
CA ASN A 609 16.19 -17.57 -12.51
C ASN A 609 17.45 -17.03 -11.81
N THR A 610 18.64 -17.20 -12.42
CA THR A 610 19.89 -16.69 -11.80
C THR A 610 19.84 -15.21 -11.39
N VAL A 611 19.10 -14.37 -12.13
CA VAL A 611 18.92 -12.95 -11.80
C VAL A 611 17.90 -12.75 -10.67
N MET A 612 16.78 -13.47 -10.69
CA MET A 612 15.81 -13.46 -9.60
C MET A 612 16.41 -14.00 -8.29
N ASP A 613 17.19 -15.07 -8.38
CA ASP A 613 17.79 -15.76 -7.24
C ASP A 613 18.88 -14.92 -6.59
N VAL A 614 19.85 -14.40 -7.36
CA VAL A 614 20.91 -13.54 -6.81
C VAL A 614 20.35 -12.21 -6.28
N HIS A 615 19.46 -11.54 -7.02
CA HIS A 615 18.99 -10.21 -6.62
C HIS A 615 17.84 -10.25 -5.63
N LEU A 616 16.70 -10.86 -5.99
CA LEU A 616 15.48 -10.77 -5.20
C LEU A 616 15.48 -11.81 -4.07
N ARG A 617 15.78 -13.07 -4.38
CA ARG A 617 15.79 -14.16 -3.38
C ARG A 617 16.96 -14.02 -2.41
N GLY A 618 18.14 -13.62 -2.88
CA GLY A 618 19.31 -13.30 -2.05
C GLY A 618 19.06 -12.12 -1.10
N THR A 619 18.47 -11.01 -1.60
CA THR A 619 18.05 -9.87 -0.76
C THR A 619 17.05 -10.33 0.31
N TYR A 620 16.10 -11.20 -0.04
CA TYR A 620 15.19 -11.82 0.93
C TYR A 620 15.94 -12.67 1.97
N LYS A 621 16.75 -13.65 1.56
CA LYS A 621 17.46 -14.60 2.44
C LYS A 621 18.41 -13.91 3.42
N VAL A 622 19.25 -12.98 2.96
CA VAL A 622 20.16 -12.21 3.85
C VAL A 622 19.37 -11.37 4.85
N THR A 623 18.32 -10.68 4.38
CA THR A 623 17.47 -9.85 5.27
C THR A 623 16.71 -10.72 6.27
N LYS A 624 16.23 -11.89 5.85
CA LYS A 624 15.50 -12.85 6.68
C LYS A 624 16.35 -13.40 7.82
N ALA A 625 17.62 -13.71 7.55
CA ALA A 625 18.57 -14.14 8.58
C ALA A 625 18.97 -13.01 9.54
N ALA A 626 19.07 -11.76 9.06
CA ALA A 626 19.41 -10.60 9.90
C ALA A 626 18.24 -10.11 10.78
N TRP A 627 17.00 -10.30 10.35
CA TRP A 627 15.81 -9.71 10.98
C TRP A 627 15.59 -10.11 12.46
N PRO A 628 15.78 -11.37 12.90
CA PRO A 628 15.64 -11.73 14.31
C PRO A 628 16.63 -10.99 15.22
N LEU A 629 17.87 -10.76 14.75
CA LEU A 629 18.90 -10.02 15.48
C LEU A 629 18.49 -8.54 15.61
N MET A 630 18.07 -7.94 14.50
CA MET A 630 17.61 -6.54 14.46
C MET A 630 16.37 -6.29 15.34
N LEU A 631 15.43 -7.25 15.37
CA LEU A 631 14.26 -7.21 16.26
C LEU A 631 14.67 -7.27 17.74
N ASN A 632 15.57 -8.18 18.09
CA ASN A 632 16.01 -8.38 19.48
C ASN A 632 16.72 -7.15 20.04
N GLN A 633 17.63 -6.57 19.26
CA GLN A 633 18.39 -5.36 19.66
C GLN A 633 17.62 -4.04 19.45
N LYS A 634 16.38 -4.07 18.93
CA LYS A 634 15.56 -2.89 18.58
C LYS A 634 16.32 -1.84 17.76
N TYR A 635 17.08 -2.33 16.79
CA TYR A 635 17.88 -1.52 15.87
C TYR A 635 18.13 -2.29 14.58
N GLY A 636 17.84 -1.68 13.44
CA GLY A 636 18.28 -2.18 12.14
C GLY A 636 18.26 -1.12 11.07
N ARG A 637 19.19 -1.20 10.12
CA ARG A 637 19.26 -0.31 8.95
C ARG A 637 19.53 -1.18 7.72
N ILE A 638 18.61 -1.20 6.78
CA ILE A 638 18.68 -2.06 5.59
C ILE A 638 18.62 -1.18 4.35
N ILE A 639 19.66 -1.25 3.52
CA ILE A 639 19.72 -0.55 2.22
C ILE A 639 19.68 -1.60 1.11
N ASN A 640 18.64 -1.54 0.30
CA ASN A 640 18.43 -2.46 -0.80
C ASN A 640 18.73 -1.77 -2.16
N THR A 641 19.55 -2.39 -2.99
CA THR A 641 19.90 -1.86 -4.31
C THR A 641 18.87 -2.27 -5.37
N SER A 642 18.01 -1.33 -5.76
CA SER A 642 17.17 -1.38 -6.97
C SER A 642 17.97 -0.89 -8.20
N SER A 643 17.32 -0.35 -9.23
CA SER A 643 17.93 0.26 -10.42
C SER A 643 16.90 1.09 -11.19
N THR A 644 17.34 2.10 -11.95
CA THR A 644 16.49 2.82 -12.91
C THR A 644 15.91 1.89 -13.98
N SER A 645 16.60 0.81 -14.35
CA SER A 645 16.04 -0.23 -15.24
C SER A 645 14.86 -0.98 -14.60
N GLY A 646 14.80 -1.03 -13.27
CA GLY A 646 13.66 -1.54 -12.52
C GLY A 646 12.54 -0.51 -12.43
N ILE A 647 12.86 0.74 -12.08
CA ILE A 647 11.88 1.82 -11.92
C ILE A 647 11.14 2.11 -13.22
N TYR A 648 11.84 2.18 -14.35
CA TYR A 648 11.28 2.66 -15.62
C TYR A 648 11.14 1.58 -16.69
N GLY A 649 11.56 0.34 -16.42
CA GLY A 649 11.76 -0.71 -17.42
C GLY A 649 12.89 -0.42 -18.43
N ASN A 650 13.53 -1.47 -18.96
CA ASN A 650 14.58 -1.32 -19.97
C ASN A 650 14.64 -2.49 -20.97
N PHE A 651 14.84 -2.17 -22.26
CA PHE A 651 14.90 -3.16 -23.34
C PHE A 651 16.01 -4.20 -23.07
N GLY A 652 15.67 -5.49 -23.15
CA GLY A 652 16.63 -6.57 -22.94
C GLY A 652 16.98 -6.87 -21.48
N GLN A 653 16.28 -6.27 -20.52
CA GLN A 653 16.53 -6.45 -19.09
C GLN A 653 15.28 -6.92 -18.32
N ALA A 654 14.36 -7.67 -18.96
CA ALA A 654 13.09 -8.08 -18.35
C ALA A 654 13.25 -8.81 -17.00
N ASN A 655 14.25 -9.67 -16.87
CA ASN A 655 14.66 -10.32 -15.61
C ASN A 655 15.12 -9.32 -14.56
N TYR A 656 16.09 -8.48 -14.92
CA TYR A 656 16.73 -7.53 -14.01
C TYR A 656 15.76 -6.43 -13.57
N ALA A 657 14.94 -5.90 -14.48
CA ALA A 657 13.90 -4.91 -14.17
C ALA A 657 12.89 -5.46 -13.15
N THR A 658 12.36 -6.67 -13.41
CA THR A 658 11.43 -7.37 -12.51
C THR A 658 12.04 -7.58 -11.13
N ALA A 659 13.26 -8.12 -11.05
CA ALA A 659 13.96 -8.34 -9.78
C ALA A 659 14.22 -7.02 -9.03
N LYS A 660 14.70 -5.97 -9.72
CA LYS A 660 15.03 -4.69 -9.10
C LYS A 660 13.81 -3.89 -8.64
N LEU A 661 12.66 -4.00 -9.29
CA LEU A 661 11.44 -3.35 -8.79
C LEU A 661 10.69 -4.21 -7.75
N ALA A 662 10.80 -5.53 -7.81
CA ALA A 662 10.33 -6.39 -6.72
C ALA A 662 11.05 -6.10 -5.40
N ILE A 663 12.35 -5.79 -5.46
CA ILE A 663 13.13 -5.32 -4.29
C ILE A 663 12.53 -4.05 -3.68
N LEU A 664 11.98 -3.11 -4.47
CA LEU A 664 11.32 -1.92 -3.93
C LEU A 664 10.01 -2.28 -3.21
N GLY A 665 9.23 -3.22 -3.74
CA GLY A 665 8.00 -3.72 -3.10
C GLY A 665 8.30 -4.43 -1.77
N PHE A 666 9.38 -5.22 -1.75
CA PHE A 666 9.93 -5.84 -0.53
C PHE A 666 10.33 -4.78 0.50
N SER A 667 11.14 -3.78 0.10
CA SER A 667 11.57 -2.68 0.97
C SER A 667 10.41 -1.90 1.57
N ARG A 668 9.39 -1.55 0.76
CA ARG A 668 8.22 -0.78 1.21
C ARG A 668 7.39 -1.55 2.25
N ALA A 669 7.23 -2.86 2.09
CA ALA A 669 6.57 -3.70 3.09
C ALA A 669 7.40 -3.82 4.40
N LEU A 670 8.69 -4.12 4.29
CA LEU A 670 9.59 -4.20 5.45
C LEU A 670 9.72 -2.87 6.21
N ALA A 671 9.70 -1.73 5.51
CA ALA A 671 9.72 -0.41 6.14
C ALA A 671 8.55 -0.25 7.13
N ARG A 672 7.34 -0.72 6.77
CA ARG A 672 6.16 -0.71 7.65
C ARG A 672 6.26 -1.74 8.78
N GLU A 673 6.77 -2.96 8.51
CA GLU A 673 6.94 -3.97 9.56
C GLU A 673 8.00 -3.58 10.61
N GLY A 674 9.08 -2.92 10.17
CA GLY A 674 10.27 -2.61 10.96
C GLY A 674 10.23 -1.31 11.75
N GLN A 675 9.50 -0.28 11.28
CA GLN A 675 9.56 1.08 11.82
C GLN A 675 9.34 1.13 13.34
N LYS A 676 8.33 0.41 13.85
CA LYS A 676 8.00 0.34 15.30
C LYS A 676 9.05 -0.35 16.17
N TYR A 677 10.02 -1.03 15.56
CA TYR A 677 11.16 -1.67 16.22
C TYR A 677 12.48 -0.91 15.98
N ASN A 678 12.43 0.31 15.44
CA ASN A 678 13.61 1.06 14.99
C ASN A 678 14.45 0.26 13.96
N ILE A 679 13.77 -0.52 13.11
CA ILE A 679 14.33 -1.15 11.93
C ILE A 679 13.86 -0.37 10.70
N PHE A 680 14.78 0.27 10.00
CA PHE A 680 14.48 1.14 8.87
C PHE A 680 15.03 0.57 7.57
N VAL A 681 14.25 0.69 6.49
CA VAL A 681 14.54 0.07 5.19
C VAL A 681 14.38 1.09 4.08
N ASN A 682 15.44 1.34 3.31
CA ASN A 682 15.42 2.26 2.18
C ASN A 682 15.93 1.58 0.90
N THR A 683 15.54 2.12 -0.25
CA THR A 683 15.91 1.61 -1.57
C THR A 683 16.72 2.66 -2.33
N ILE A 684 17.83 2.26 -2.94
CA ILE A 684 18.58 3.11 -3.86
C ILE A 684 18.54 2.58 -5.29
N ALA A 685 18.56 3.47 -6.27
CA ALA A 685 18.74 3.19 -7.69
C ALA A 685 20.04 3.87 -8.16
N PRO A 686 21.19 3.20 -8.01
CA PRO A 686 22.50 3.79 -8.32
C PRO A 686 22.82 3.81 -9.81
N ASN A 687 23.50 4.86 -10.27
CA ASN A 687 24.19 4.92 -11.55
C ASN A 687 25.70 5.11 -11.35
N ALA A 688 26.50 4.14 -11.78
CA ALA A 688 27.96 4.16 -11.69
C ALA A 688 28.65 3.33 -12.77
N GLY A 689 29.89 3.69 -13.06
CA GLY A 689 30.89 2.85 -13.70
C GLY A 689 31.29 1.70 -12.77
N THR A 690 31.10 0.48 -13.25
CA THR A 690 31.36 -0.78 -12.53
C THR A 690 31.76 -1.86 -13.53
N ASN A 691 32.21 -3.02 -13.05
CA ASN A 691 32.43 -4.18 -13.92
C ASN A 691 31.16 -4.64 -14.68
N MET A 692 29.96 -4.31 -14.19
CA MET A 692 28.69 -4.61 -14.88
C MET A 692 28.38 -3.58 -15.97
N THR A 693 28.64 -2.30 -15.75
CA THR A 693 28.35 -1.23 -16.73
C THR A 693 29.47 -1.04 -17.76
N ARG A 694 30.71 -1.48 -17.48
CA ARG A 694 31.83 -1.52 -18.43
C ARG A 694 31.55 -2.34 -19.69
N THR A 695 30.61 -3.29 -19.67
CA THR A 695 30.22 -4.04 -20.88
C THR A 695 29.29 -3.26 -21.82
N ILE A 696 28.79 -2.10 -21.40
CA ILE A 696 27.81 -1.27 -22.13
C ILE A 696 28.15 0.24 -22.18
N MET A 697 29.25 0.67 -21.55
CA MET A 697 29.71 2.06 -21.51
C MET A 697 31.19 2.18 -21.92
N PRO A 698 31.61 3.27 -22.61
CA PRO A 698 33.02 3.61 -22.79
C PRO A 698 33.78 3.71 -21.47
N GLU A 699 35.05 3.32 -21.46
CA GLU A 699 35.87 3.28 -20.25
C GLU A 699 36.05 4.68 -19.63
N GLU A 700 36.07 5.73 -20.44
CA GLU A 700 36.14 7.12 -20.00
C GLU A 700 34.92 7.49 -19.13
N ILE A 701 33.73 7.01 -19.52
CA ILE A 701 32.48 7.20 -18.76
C ILE A 701 32.47 6.31 -17.51
N VAL A 702 32.99 5.08 -17.59
CA VAL A 702 33.16 4.19 -16.42
C VAL A 702 34.08 4.80 -15.37
N GLN A 703 35.18 5.46 -15.77
CA GLN A 703 36.12 6.13 -14.86
C GLN A 703 35.58 7.45 -14.30
N ALA A 704 34.66 8.11 -15.03
CA ALA A 704 34.00 9.34 -14.60
C ALA A 704 32.91 9.09 -13.55
N LEU A 705 32.06 8.07 -13.74
CA LEU A 705 30.89 7.75 -12.92
C LEU A 705 31.26 6.91 -11.66
N LYS A 706 32.13 7.43 -10.78
CA LYS A 706 32.74 6.60 -9.71
C LYS A 706 31.73 6.10 -8.66
N PRO A 707 31.81 4.82 -8.25
CA PRO A 707 31.06 4.25 -7.12
C PRO A 707 31.14 5.05 -5.82
N ASP A 708 32.27 5.70 -5.57
CA ASP A 708 32.56 6.53 -4.40
C ASP A 708 31.57 7.69 -4.23
N TYR A 709 30.90 8.16 -5.29
CA TYR A 709 29.91 9.24 -5.22
C TYR A 709 28.52 8.78 -4.73
N ILE A 710 28.31 7.47 -4.56
CA ILE A 710 27.04 6.89 -4.07
C ILE A 710 27.17 6.45 -2.60
N ALA A 711 28.35 5.97 -2.20
CA ALA A 711 28.61 5.52 -0.84
C ALA A 711 28.18 6.52 0.27
N PRO A 712 28.35 7.85 0.11
CA PRO A 712 27.92 8.84 1.10
C PRO A 712 26.41 8.82 1.40
N LEU A 713 25.57 8.53 0.40
CA LEU A 713 24.12 8.40 0.59
C LEU A 713 23.78 7.10 1.32
N VAL A 714 24.39 5.98 0.91
CA VAL A 714 24.20 4.67 1.56
C VAL A 714 24.58 4.73 3.03
N ALA A 715 25.67 5.43 3.35
CA ALA A 715 26.06 5.74 4.72
C ALA A 715 25.03 6.64 5.43
N LEU A 716 24.59 7.76 4.83
CA LEU A 716 23.59 8.63 5.47
C LEU A 716 22.27 7.90 5.78
N LEU A 717 21.71 7.18 4.81
CA LEU A 717 20.48 6.38 4.94
C LEU A 717 20.60 5.25 5.98
N SER A 718 21.84 4.87 6.34
CA SER A 718 22.13 3.87 7.38
C SER A 718 22.38 4.49 8.76
N SER A 719 22.38 5.81 8.88
CA SER A 719 22.70 6.52 10.13
C SER A 719 21.48 6.81 11.00
N ASP A 720 21.72 7.09 12.27
CA ASP A 720 20.72 7.60 13.22
C ASP A 720 20.36 9.09 12.96
N SER A 721 21.08 9.75 12.05
CA SER A 721 20.85 11.15 11.66
C SER A 721 20.10 11.31 10.33
N CYS A 722 19.61 10.22 9.73
CA CYS A 722 18.83 10.28 8.50
C CYS A 722 17.46 10.93 8.77
N PRO A 723 17.10 12.06 8.14
CA PRO A 723 15.73 12.57 8.17
C PRO A 723 14.85 11.67 7.30
N ASP A 724 13.59 11.50 7.66
CA ASP A 724 12.62 10.64 6.95
C ASP A 724 13.15 9.20 6.75
N PRO A 725 13.56 8.48 7.83
CA PRO A 725 14.61 7.47 7.77
C PRO A 725 14.22 6.12 7.13
N THR A 726 12.99 5.91 6.65
CA THR A 726 12.51 4.60 6.17
C THR A 726 11.51 4.74 5.01
N GLY A 727 11.41 3.71 4.17
CA GLY A 727 10.47 3.64 3.04
C GLY A 727 10.87 4.42 1.79
N GLY A 728 11.97 5.17 1.83
CA GLY A 728 12.40 6.03 0.73
C GLY A 728 12.98 5.27 -0.47
N LEU A 729 12.79 5.85 -1.66
CA LEU A 729 13.44 5.49 -2.91
C LEU A 729 14.27 6.67 -3.40
N TYR A 730 15.56 6.45 -3.67
CA TYR A 730 16.49 7.49 -4.08
C TYR A 730 17.29 7.09 -5.32
N GLU A 731 17.29 7.93 -6.35
CA GLU A 731 18.22 7.82 -7.49
C GLU A 731 19.48 8.62 -7.19
N VAL A 732 20.65 8.04 -7.51
CA VAL A 732 21.95 8.57 -7.09
C VAL A 732 23.07 8.20 -8.04
N GLY A 733 23.91 9.17 -8.38
CA GLY A 733 25.03 9.02 -9.32
C GLY A 733 25.57 10.39 -9.72
N SER A 734 26.78 10.45 -10.28
CA SER A 734 27.35 11.71 -10.83
C SER A 734 27.51 12.90 -9.85
N GLY A 735 27.45 12.68 -8.55
CA GLY A 735 27.36 13.77 -7.55
C GLY A 735 25.96 14.38 -7.41
N TRP A 736 24.92 13.74 -7.98
CA TRP A 736 23.52 14.10 -7.81
C TRP A 736 22.79 13.07 -6.94
N VAL A 737 21.82 13.54 -6.15
CA VAL A 737 20.90 12.71 -5.37
C VAL A 737 19.48 13.27 -5.47
N GLY A 738 18.50 12.44 -5.81
CA GLY A 738 17.08 12.80 -5.77
C GLY A 738 16.18 11.70 -5.21
N LYS A 739 15.07 12.09 -4.58
CA LYS A 739 14.00 11.17 -4.15
C LYS A 739 13.01 10.93 -5.29
N THR A 740 12.57 9.68 -5.47
CA THR A 740 11.56 9.29 -6.46
C THR A 740 10.33 8.71 -5.75
N ARG A 741 9.13 9.15 -6.14
CA ARG A 741 7.84 8.76 -5.54
C ARG A 741 6.78 8.53 -6.63
N TRP A 742 5.57 8.17 -6.20
CA TRP A 742 4.40 8.16 -7.07
C TRP A 742 3.79 9.55 -7.18
N GLN A 743 3.33 9.89 -8.39
CA GLN A 743 2.24 10.84 -8.60
C GLN A 743 1.08 10.08 -9.25
N ARG A 744 -0.15 10.42 -8.86
CA ARG A 744 -1.39 9.85 -9.37
C ARG A 744 -2.26 10.97 -9.96
N SER A 745 -2.94 10.69 -11.06
CA SER A 745 -3.88 11.63 -11.68
C SER A 745 -5.13 11.80 -10.82
N GLY A 746 -5.87 12.90 -11.00
CA GLY A 746 -7.18 13.05 -10.34
C GLY A 746 -8.23 12.03 -10.80
N GLY A 747 -7.93 11.24 -11.82
CA GLY A 747 -8.75 10.13 -12.31
C GLY A 747 -10.15 10.52 -12.79
N HIS A 748 -11.05 9.55 -12.80
CA HIS A 748 -12.49 9.74 -12.94
C HIS A 748 -13.24 8.86 -11.93
N GLY A 749 -14.40 9.32 -11.47
CA GLY A 749 -15.31 8.57 -10.61
C GLY A 749 -16.64 8.34 -11.33
N PHE A 750 -16.97 7.08 -11.62
CA PHE A 750 -18.21 6.68 -12.27
C PHE A 750 -19.31 6.40 -11.22
N PRO A 751 -20.59 6.74 -11.48
CA PRO A 751 -21.66 6.52 -10.52
C PRO A 751 -21.87 5.03 -10.18
N ILE A 752 -21.87 4.69 -8.89
CA ILE A 752 -21.87 3.30 -8.39
C ILE A 752 -23.19 2.53 -8.59
N ASP A 753 -24.25 3.24 -8.96
CA ASP A 753 -25.58 2.72 -9.27
C ASP A 753 -25.84 2.52 -10.78
N LYS A 754 -24.87 2.88 -11.63
CA LYS A 754 -24.86 2.59 -13.08
C LYS A 754 -23.82 1.53 -13.42
N THR A 755 -24.16 0.65 -14.36
CA THR A 755 -23.16 -0.22 -15.00
C THR A 755 -22.18 0.64 -15.79
N LEU A 756 -20.90 0.58 -15.45
CA LEU A 756 -19.83 1.20 -16.24
C LEU A 756 -19.65 0.43 -17.56
N THR A 757 -19.92 1.07 -18.70
CA THR A 757 -19.60 0.47 -20.00
C THR A 757 -18.16 0.78 -20.43
N LEU A 758 -17.66 0.03 -21.41
CA LEU A 758 -16.37 0.29 -22.06
C LEU A 758 -16.42 1.62 -22.85
N GLU A 759 -17.59 1.96 -23.36
CA GLU A 759 -17.88 3.18 -24.11
C GLU A 759 -17.87 4.43 -23.21
N ASP A 760 -18.51 4.36 -22.03
CA ASP A 760 -18.48 5.44 -21.01
C ASP A 760 -17.04 5.72 -20.55
N LEU A 761 -16.25 4.66 -20.34
CA LEU A 761 -14.84 4.77 -19.95
C LEU A 761 -14.00 5.43 -21.06
N ALA A 762 -14.18 4.99 -22.31
CA ALA A 762 -13.48 5.55 -23.47
C ALA A 762 -13.77 7.05 -23.64
N ALA A 763 -15.04 7.46 -23.45
CA ALA A 763 -15.47 8.85 -23.60
C ALA A 763 -14.83 9.83 -22.60
N VAL A 764 -14.28 9.34 -21.46
CA VAL A 764 -13.60 10.17 -20.46
C VAL A 764 -12.12 9.82 -20.27
N TRP A 765 -11.53 9.00 -21.15
CA TRP A 765 -10.17 8.47 -20.97
C TRP A 765 -9.11 9.56 -20.76
N GLU A 766 -9.16 10.63 -21.57
CA GLU A 766 -8.26 11.78 -21.43
C GLU A 766 -8.31 12.40 -20.02
N LYS A 767 -9.48 12.45 -19.38
CA LYS A 767 -9.64 12.95 -18.00
C LYS A 767 -9.13 11.97 -16.93
N ILE A 768 -9.04 10.68 -17.23
CA ILE A 768 -8.44 9.67 -16.36
C ILE A 768 -6.92 9.77 -16.37
N VAL A 769 -6.32 10.02 -17.54
CA VAL A 769 -4.86 10.05 -17.71
C VAL A 769 -4.23 11.44 -17.53
N ASN A 770 -5.03 12.50 -17.39
CA ASN A 770 -4.54 13.86 -17.18
C ASN A 770 -4.02 14.10 -15.75
N PHE A 771 -2.78 14.57 -15.64
CA PHE A 771 -2.14 14.98 -14.38
C PHE A 771 -2.08 16.51 -14.21
N GLU A 772 -2.31 17.27 -15.28
CA GLU A 772 -2.02 18.70 -15.37
C GLU A 772 -3.26 19.59 -15.07
N ASP A 773 -4.41 18.99 -14.73
CA ASP A 773 -5.64 19.70 -14.35
C ASP A 773 -5.72 20.10 -12.86
N GLY A 774 -4.60 20.03 -12.15
CA GLY A 774 -4.49 20.43 -10.74
C GLY A 774 -5.09 19.45 -9.73
N ARG A 775 -5.64 18.30 -10.17
CA ARG A 775 -6.21 17.27 -9.29
C ARG A 775 -5.25 16.15 -8.90
N ALA A 776 -4.01 16.17 -9.40
CA ALA A 776 -3.03 15.12 -9.15
C ALA A 776 -2.53 15.12 -7.70
N ASP A 777 -2.35 13.92 -7.13
CA ASP A 777 -1.86 13.71 -5.76
C ASP A 777 -0.68 12.71 -5.71
N HIS A 778 -0.18 12.44 -4.50
CA HIS A 778 1.07 11.72 -4.27
C HIS A 778 0.88 10.62 -3.21
N PRO A 779 0.21 9.50 -3.54
CA PRO A 779 -0.10 8.43 -2.59
C PRO A 779 1.17 7.73 -2.08
N GLU A 780 1.27 7.53 -0.77
CA GLU A 780 2.39 6.80 -0.13
C GLU A 780 1.91 5.54 0.62
N SER A 781 0.61 5.22 0.63
CA SER A 781 -0.01 4.09 1.33
C SER A 781 -1.24 3.52 0.61
N ALA A 782 -1.62 2.28 0.95
CA ALA A 782 -2.87 1.68 0.45
C ALA A 782 -4.14 2.38 0.99
N GLN A 783 -4.03 3.16 2.06
CA GLN A 783 -5.10 4.02 2.57
C GLN A 783 -5.32 5.24 1.65
N ASP A 784 -4.26 5.74 0.99
CA ASP A 784 -4.37 6.81 -0.02
C ASP A 784 -5.02 6.29 -1.32
N SER A 785 -4.79 5.02 -1.67
CA SER A 785 -5.57 4.29 -2.68
C SER A 785 -7.06 4.25 -2.33
N LEU A 786 -7.36 3.80 -1.11
CA LEU A 786 -8.75 3.65 -0.63
C LEU A 786 -9.46 4.99 -0.50
N THR A 787 -8.78 6.09 -0.18
CA THR A 787 -9.44 7.39 0.03
C THR A 787 -10.21 7.89 -1.20
N ALA A 788 -9.62 7.79 -2.39
CA ALA A 788 -10.29 8.19 -3.64
C ALA A 788 -11.44 7.23 -4.02
N ILE A 789 -11.27 5.93 -3.74
CA ILE A 789 -12.26 4.87 -3.97
C ILE A 789 -13.47 5.05 -3.04
N MET A 790 -13.24 5.27 -1.74
CA MET A 790 -14.28 5.53 -0.74
C MET A 790 -15.05 6.82 -1.05
N LYS A 791 -14.37 7.86 -1.53
CA LYS A 791 -15.02 9.10 -1.99
C LYS A 791 -15.99 8.86 -3.18
N ASN A 792 -15.79 7.81 -3.98
CA ASN A 792 -16.70 7.49 -5.07
C ASN A 792 -17.94 6.68 -4.63
N LEU A 793 -17.97 6.14 -3.40
CA LEU A 793 -19.12 5.34 -2.93
C LEU A 793 -20.42 6.16 -2.74
N SER A 794 -20.33 7.49 -2.62
CA SER A 794 -21.49 8.39 -2.61
C SER A 794 -21.94 8.84 -4.00
N ASN A 795 -21.15 8.57 -5.06
CA ASN A 795 -21.44 9.00 -6.43
C ASN A 795 -22.59 8.17 -7.03
N LYS A 796 -23.77 8.77 -7.20
CA LYS A 796 -24.98 8.11 -7.73
C LYS A 796 -25.59 8.89 -8.88
N ALA A 797 -26.16 8.20 -9.86
CA ALA A 797 -26.70 8.78 -11.07
C ALA A 797 -28.01 9.52 -10.78
N GLY A 798 -28.11 10.76 -11.27
CA GLY A 798 -29.16 11.69 -10.86
C GLY A 798 -28.75 12.63 -9.72
N ALA A 799 -27.71 12.31 -8.94
CA ALA A 799 -26.94 13.31 -8.19
C ALA A 799 -25.88 14.00 -9.07
N ALA A 800 -25.62 13.45 -10.26
CA ALA A 800 -24.73 14.00 -11.29
C ALA A 800 -25.31 15.27 -11.96
N GLY A 801 -25.41 16.34 -11.19
CA GLY A 801 -25.94 17.64 -11.58
C GLY A 801 -25.41 18.77 -10.69
N ASN A 802 -24.10 18.78 -10.43
CA ASN A 802 -23.28 20.00 -10.29
C ASN A 802 -21.79 19.66 -10.02
N ALA A 803 -20.95 19.91 -11.02
CA ALA A 803 -19.59 20.36 -10.83
C ALA A 803 -19.48 21.69 -11.60
N GLU A 804 -18.98 22.74 -10.94
CA GLU A 804 -18.93 24.12 -11.44
C GLU A 804 -20.28 24.89 -11.53
N GLU A 805 -21.30 24.47 -10.79
CA GLU A 805 -22.27 25.42 -10.22
C GLU A 805 -22.27 25.31 -8.69
N SER A 806 -22.44 26.44 -8.00
CA SER A 806 -22.33 26.49 -6.53
C SER A 806 -23.51 25.80 -5.85
N THR A 807 -23.26 24.68 -5.15
CA THR A 807 -24.27 24.00 -4.33
C THR A 807 -24.94 25.00 -3.39
N ASP A 808 -26.25 25.18 -3.56
CA ASP A 808 -27.06 25.99 -2.65
C ASP A 808 -27.34 25.17 -1.38
N TYR A 809 -26.34 25.10 -0.51
CA TYR A 809 -26.41 24.39 0.77
C TYR A 809 -27.62 24.85 1.61
N ARG A 810 -28.11 26.09 1.43
CA ARG A 810 -29.30 26.58 2.15
C ARG A 810 -30.56 25.84 1.69
N LYS A 811 -30.73 25.60 0.38
CA LYS A 811 -31.82 24.73 -0.12
C LYS A 811 -31.67 23.28 0.37
N ALA A 812 -30.46 22.74 0.39
CA ALA A 812 -30.21 21.39 0.89
C ALA A 812 -30.53 21.25 2.39
N ILE A 813 -30.14 22.22 3.21
CA ILE A 813 -30.47 22.30 4.65
C ILE A 813 -31.99 22.31 4.88
N GLU A 814 -32.75 23.12 4.14
CA GLU A 814 -34.22 23.14 4.29
C GLU A 814 -34.88 21.84 3.78
N ALA A 815 -34.35 21.20 2.72
CA ALA A 815 -34.81 19.88 2.29
C ALA A 815 -34.54 18.80 3.36
N ALA A 816 -33.35 18.78 3.95
CA ALA A 816 -32.97 17.86 5.02
C ALA A 816 -33.76 18.07 6.33
N LYS A 817 -34.15 19.31 6.65
CA LYS A 817 -35.09 19.63 7.75
C LYS A 817 -36.52 19.13 7.48
N ALA A 818 -36.94 19.07 6.22
CA ALA A 818 -38.26 18.59 5.82
C ALA A 818 -38.32 17.05 5.69
N ALA A 819 -37.17 16.39 5.52
CA ALA A 819 -37.06 14.95 5.42
C ALA A 819 -37.51 14.22 6.71
N LYS A 820 -37.96 12.96 6.55
CA LYS A 820 -38.48 12.12 7.64
C LYS A 820 -37.73 10.79 7.69
N ALA A 821 -37.19 10.45 8.85
CA ALA A 821 -36.62 9.13 9.11
C ALA A 821 -37.73 8.05 9.08
N LYS A 822 -37.36 6.83 8.66
CA LYS A 822 -38.28 5.67 8.69
C LYS A 822 -38.43 5.06 10.09
N GLY A 823 -37.48 5.34 10.98
CA GLY A 823 -37.35 4.70 12.29
C GLY A 823 -36.34 3.56 12.22
N SER A 824 -35.28 3.64 13.03
CA SER A 824 -34.26 2.59 13.17
C SER A 824 -34.45 1.83 14.46
N GLU A 825 -34.35 0.51 14.39
CA GLU A 825 -34.58 -0.38 15.53
C GLU A 825 -33.37 -0.46 16.46
N PHE A 826 -33.64 -0.42 17.77
CA PHE A 826 -32.66 -0.70 18.81
C PHE A 826 -33.31 -1.57 19.88
N VAL A 827 -32.79 -2.77 20.10
CA VAL A 827 -33.23 -3.70 21.15
C VAL A 827 -32.17 -3.74 22.24
N PHE A 828 -32.58 -3.73 23.50
CA PHE A 828 -31.70 -3.94 24.65
C PHE A 828 -32.38 -4.79 25.72
N ASP A 829 -31.55 -5.48 26.50
CA ASP A 829 -31.96 -6.24 27.68
C ASP A 829 -31.19 -5.81 28.95
N GLU A 830 -31.48 -6.48 30.07
CA GLU A 830 -30.88 -6.23 31.38
C GLU A 830 -29.34 -6.30 31.35
N LYS A 831 -28.74 -7.14 30.50
CA LYS A 831 -27.29 -7.25 30.35
C LYS A 831 -26.70 -6.00 29.67
N ASP A 832 -27.41 -5.40 28.72
CA ASP A 832 -26.93 -4.19 28.05
C ASP A 832 -27.05 -2.96 28.97
N VAL A 833 -28.04 -2.94 29.87
CA VAL A 833 -28.14 -1.99 30.98
C VAL A 833 -26.97 -2.14 31.94
N ILE A 834 -26.67 -3.37 32.41
CA ILE A 834 -25.52 -3.65 33.28
C ILE A 834 -24.21 -3.25 32.60
N LEU A 835 -24.03 -3.58 31.31
CA LEU A 835 -22.84 -3.23 30.53
C LEU A 835 -22.63 -1.72 30.43
N TYR A 836 -23.69 -0.95 30.18
CA TYR A 836 -23.64 0.51 30.18
C TYR A 836 -23.29 1.07 31.58
N ASN A 837 -23.94 0.56 32.63
CA ASN A 837 -23.72 1.01 34.01
C ASN A 837 -22.27 0.73 34.46
N LEU A 838 -21.71 -0.44 34.16
CA LEU A 838 -20.29 -0.76 34.36
C LEU A 838 -19.38 0.15 33.51
N GLY A 839 -19.77 0.43 32.26
CA GLY A 839 -19.13 1.42 31.39
C GLY A 839 -19.12 2.85 31.99
N LEU A 840 -20.06 3.17 32.87
CA LEU A 840 -20.10 4.39 33.69
C LEU A 840 -19.50 4.22 35.10
N GLY A 841 -18.66 3.20 35.33
CA GLY A 841 -17.93 3.04 36.60
C GLY A 841 -18.80 2.58 37.78
N ALA A 842 -19.98 2.00 37.53
CA ALA A 842 -20.71 1.27 38.57
C ALA A 842 -19.88 0.08 39.08
N LYS A 843 -20.02 -0.23 40.37
CA LYS A 843 -19.21 -1.23 41.10
C LYS A 843 -20.08 -2.41 41.51
N ARG A 844 -19.43 -3.51 41.90
CA ARG A 844 -20.09 -4.71 42.50
C ARG A 844 -20.92 -4.45 43.77
N THR A 845 -20.87 -3.23 44.31
CA THR A 845 -21.65 -2.75 45.45
C THR A 845 -22.97 -2.12 45.03
N ASP A 846 -23.08 -1.70 43.77
CA ASP A 846 -24.13 -0.83 43.27
C ASP A 846 -25.21 -1.74 42.66
N LEU A 847 -25.77 -2.65 43.48
CA LEU A 847 -26.57 -3.80 43.04
C LEU A 847 -27.79 -3.40 42.21
N ASN A 848 -28.38 -2.25 42.51
CA ASN A 848 -29.46 -1.63 41.73
C ASN A 848 -29.06 -1.22 40.28
N LEU A 849 -27.77 -1.22 39.96
CA LEU A 849 -27.22 -0.89 38.64
C LEU A 849 -26.51 -2.07 37.97
N VAL A 850 -26.04 -3.08 38.74
CA VAL A 850 -25.19 -4.18 38.22
C VAL A 850 -25.74 -5.58 38.45
N PHE A 851 -26.94 -5.73 39.03
CA PHE A 851 -27.57 -7.03 39.26
C PHE A 851 -29.09 -6.97 38.97
N GLU A 852 -29.50 -7.72 37.96
CA GLU A 852 -30.87 -7.83 37.46
C GLU A 852 -31.86 -8.43 38.48
N GLY A 853 -31.38 -9.26 39.41
CA GLY A 853 -32.17 -9.80 40.53
C GLY A 853 -32.29 -8.86 41.74
N SER A 854 -31.95 -7.58 41.60
CA SER A 854 -32.15 -6.58 42.65
C SER A 854 -33.58 -6.04 42.63
N ASP A 855 -34.23 -5.95 43.80
CA ASP A 855 -35.60 -5.40 43.96
C ASP A 855 -35.78 -3.98 43.37
N ASN A 856 -34.68 -3.26 43.15
CA ASN A 856 -34.65 -1.91 42.57
C ASN A 856 -33.69 -1.82 41.37
N PHE A 857 -33.53 -2.89 40.58
CA PHE A 857 -32.73 -2.84 39.34
C PHE A 857 -33.28 -1.75 38.39
N GLN A 858 -32.42 -0.84 37.93
CA GLN A 858 -32.82 0.36 37.20
C GLN A 858 -31.84 0.76 36.09
N VAL A 859 -32.38 1.37 35.04
CA VAL A 859 -31.61 1.99 33.96
C VAL A 859 -31.23 3.41 34.36
N LEU A 860 -29.93 3.76 34.33
CA LEU A 860 -29.50 5.15 34.51
C LEU A 860 -30.08 6.02 33.37
N PRO A 861 -30.69 7.18 33.65
CA PRO A 861 -31.45 7.88 32.61
C PRO A 861 -30.62 8.37 31.42
N THR A 862 -29.30 8.54 31.60
CA THR A 862 -28.35 8.87 30.53
C THR A 862 -28.22 7.78 29.46
N PHE A 863 -28.70 6.55 29.69
CA PHE A 863 -28.77 5.47 28.69
C PHE A 863 -29.54 5.91 27.43
N GLY A 864 -30.43 6.91 27.52
CA GLY A 864 -31.14 7.50 26.37
C GLY A 864 -30.26 8.06 25.25
N VAL A 865 -28.94 8.23 25.46
CA VAL A 865 -27.98 8.60 24.40
C VAL A 865 -27.47 7.39 23.59
N ILE A 866 -27.77 6.15 24.00
CA ILE A 866 -27.32 4.92 23.32
C ILE A 866 -28.18 4.57 22.08
N PRO A 867 -29.53 4.52 22.14
CA PRO A 867 -30.37 4.17 20.97
C PRO A 867 -30.19 5.04 19.71
N PRO A 868 -29.75 6.31 19.78
CA PRO A 868 -29.38 7.10 18.61
C PRO A 868 -28.16 6.60 17.81
N PHE A 869 -27.24 5.82 18.36
CA PHE A 869 -25.99 5.45 17.68
C PHE A 869 -26.18 4.56 16.44
N GLY A 870 -27.25 3.76 16.40
CA GLY A 870 -27.63 2.94 15.25
C GLY A 870 -28.68 3.59 14.34
N ALA A 871 -28.99 4.88 14.51
CA ALA A 871 -30.14 5.51 13.86
C ALA A 871 -29.80 6.18 12.53
N GLU A 872 -30.49 5.77 11.46
CA GLU A 872 -30.32 6.29 10.11
C GLU A 872 -30.93 7.69 9.98
N ALA A 873 -30.08 8.69 9.68
CA ALA A 873 -30.54 10.04 9.36
C ALA A 873 -31.03 10.12 7.90
N PRO A 874 -32.12 10.87 7.61
CA PRO A 874 -32.68 10.99 6.26
C PRO A 874 -31.95 12.05 5.40
N TYR A 875 -30.66 12.28 5.64
CA TYR A 875 -29.78 13.26 4.98
C TYR A 875 -28.29 12.89 5.23
N SER A 876 -27.37 13.22 4.30
CA SER A 876 -25.93 13.20 4.62
C SER A 876 -25.48 14.53 5.21
N PHE A 877 -24.30 14.54 5.86
CA PHE A 877 -23.59 15.79 6.18
C PHE A 877 -23.02 16.45 4.92
N ASP A 878 -22.59 15.67 3.92
CA ASP A 878 -22.02 16.19 2.65
C ASP A 878 -23.01 17.08 1.87
N ASP A 879 -24.32 16.79 1.97
CA ASP A 879 -25.37 17.53 1.28
C ASP A 879 -25.57 18.93 1.89
N ILE A 880 -25.32 19.08 3.20
CA ILE A 880 -25.72 20.24 4.00
C ILE A 880 -24.55 21.12 4.47
N VAL A 881 -23.29 20.65 4.38
CA VAL A 881 -22.10 21.47 4.65
C VAL A 881 -20.97 21.19 3.63
N PRO A 882 -20.20 22.21 3.19
CA PRO A 882 -19.07 22.02 2.29
C PRO A 882 -17.93 21.23 2.95
N ASN A 883 -17.08 20.58 2.15
CA ASN A 883 -15.83 19.95 2.59
C ASN A 883 -15.98 19.00 3.80
N PHE A 884 -17.10 18.26 3.90
CA PHE A 884 -17.33 17.38 5.04
C PHE A 884 -16.20 16.35 5.20
N SER A 885 -15.82 16.09 6.45
CA SER A 885 -14.83 15.06 6.80
C SER A 885 -15.14 14.48 8.19
N PRO A 886 -15.41 13.17 8.30
CA PRO A 886 -15.61 12.50 9.59
C PRO A 886 -14.43 12.66 10.55
N MET A 887 -13.21 12.87 10.06
CA MET A 887 -12.01 13.09 10.90
C MET A 887 -11.97 14.50 11.52
N MET A 888 -12.69 15.46 10.95
CA MET A 888 -12.75 16.86 11.43
C MET A 888 -13.93 17.13 12.37
N LEU A 889 -14.77 16.12 12.58
CA LEU A 889 -15.97 16.08 13.40
C LEU A 889 -15.62 16.04 14.90
N LEU A 890 -16.20 16.95 15.67
CA LEU A 890 -16.13 16.96 17.13
C LEU A 890 -17.54 17.07 17.73
N HIS A 891 -17.92 16.16 18.62
CA HIS A 891 -19.17 16.28 19.37
C HIS A 891 -19.04 17.39 20.42
N GLY A 892 -19.83 18.46 20.28
CA GLY A 892 -19.64 19.71 21.02
C GLY A 892 -20.57 19.89 22.21
N GLU A 893 -21.88 19.68 22.01
CA GLU A 893 -22.91 19.79 23.06
C GLU A 893 -23.91 18.64 22.92
N GLN A 894 -24.48 18.18 24.04
CA GLN A 894 -25.51 17.13 24.10
C GLN A 894 -26.65 17.59 24.99
N TYR A 895 -27.87 17.35 24.56
CA TYR A 895 -29.10 17.44 25.34
C TYR A 895 -29.82 16.10 25.32
N LEU A 896 -30.37 15.70 26.47
CA LEU A 896 -31.24 14.53 26.62
C LEU A 896 -32.42 14.92 27.50
N GLU A 897 -33.63 14.63 27.03
CA GLU A 897 -34.88 14.70 27.80
C GLU A 897 -35.47 13.29 27.94
N VAL A 898 -35.82 12.94 29.17
CA VAL A 898 -36.45 11.69 29.57
C VAL A 898 -37.95 11.94 29.68
N LYS A 899 -38.73 11.25 28.86
CA LYS A 899 -40.17 11.50 28.69
C LYS A 899 -41.05 10.69 29.65
N LYS A 900 -40.57 9.53 30.10
CA LYS A 900 -41.29 8.58 30.95
C LYS A 900 -40.39 8.02 32.05
N TYR A 901 -40.98 7.77 33.22
CA TYR A 901 -40.40 7.04 34.34
C TYR A 901 -41.44 6.04 34.91
N PRO A 902 -41.03 4.88 35.46
CA PRO A 902 -39.68 4.32 35.38
C PRO A 902 -39.28 3.98 33.93
N LEU A 903 -37.98 3.82 33.70
CA LEU A 903 -37.47 3.35 32.41
C LEU A 903 -37.54 1.81 32.33
N PRO A 904 -37.90 1.22 31.18
CA PRO A 904 -37.92 -0.22 31.03
C PRO A 904 -36.49 -0.80 31.09
N THR A 905 -36.32 -1.94 31.77
CA THR A 905 -35.03 -2.64 31.90
C THR A 905 -34.65 -3.43 30.64
N SER A 906 -35.65 -3.81 29.85
CA SER A 906 -35.54 -4.42 28.53
C SER A 906 -36.65 -3.87 27.64
N ALA A 907 -36.31 -3.48 26.40
CA ALA A 907 -37.30 -3.02 25.43
C ALA A 907 -36.77 -3.07 23.98
N LYS A 908 -37.72 -3.05 23.03
CA LYS A 908 -37.48 -2.79 21.61
C LYS A 908 -37.90 -1.35 21.31
N LEU A 909 -36.97 -0.56 20.80
CA LEU A 909 -37.13 0.87 20.55
C LEU A 909 -37.04 1.22 19.07
N LEU A 910 -37.62 2.36 18.70
CA LEU A 910 -37.51 2.97 17.37
C LEU A 910 -37.01 4.41 17.47
N SER A 911 -35.82 4.67 16.93
CA SER A 911 -35.18 6.00 16.90
C SER A 911 -35.44 6.72 15.58
N TYR A 912 -35.88 7.97 15.64
CA TYR A 912 -36.22 8.82 14.49
C TYR A 912 -35.35 10.10 14.48
N PRO A 913 -34.23 10.12 13.74
CA PRO A 913 -33.41 11.32 13.57
C PRO A 913 -34.04 12.37 12.66
N LYS A 914 -33.74 13.64 12.93
CA LYS A 914 -34.14 14.80 12.13
C LYS A 914 -33.09 15.92 12.25
N LEU A 915 -32.84 16.62 11.15
CA LEU A 915 -32.04 17.85 11.16
C LEU A 915 -32.81 18.96 11.89
N VAL A 916 -32.20 19.53 12.94
CA VAL A 916 -32.77 20.65 13.70
C VAL A 916 -32.29 21.97 13.11
N GLU A 917 -30.97 22.19 13.09
CA GLU A 917 -30.36 23.37 12.48
C GLU A 917 -28.93 23.12 11.99
N VAL A 918 -28.47 24.00 11.09
CA VAL A 918 -27.09 24.08 10.63
C VAL A 918 -26.63 25.53 10.76
N ILE A 919 -25.49 25.75 11.40
CA ILE A 919 -24.93 27.07 11.75
C ILE A 919 -23.58 27.24 11.06
N ASP A 920 -23.42 28.31 10.29
CA ASP A 920 -22.15 28.67 9.64
C ASP A 920 -21.25 29.43 10.63
N LYS A 921 -20.04 28.94 10.87
CA LYS A 921 -19.02 29.59 11.72
C LYS A 921 -17.83 30.10 10.88
N GLY A 922 -17.99 30.24 9.57
CA GLY A 922 -17.00 30.75 8.62
C GLY A 922 -15.89 29.73 8.32
N ALA A 923 -15.16 29.30 9.34
CA ALA A 923 -14.11 28.26 9.24
C ALA A 923 -14.59 26.86 9.65
N ALA A 924 -15.86 26.71 10.04
CA ALA A 924 -16.48 25.48 10.49
C ALA A 924 -18.00 25.54 10.34
N ALA A 925 -18.66 24.38 10.40
CA ALA A 925 -20.10 24.29 10.62
C ALA A 925 -20.42 23.77 12.03
N VAL A 926 -21.64 24.06 12.51
CA VAL A 926 -22.30 23.27 13.55
C VAL A 926 -23.53 22.64 12.95
N VAL A 927 -23.68 21.33 13.06
CA VAL A 927 -24.91 20.61 12.68
C VAL A 927 -25.57 20.08 13.95
N VAL A 928 -26.87 20.32 14.12
CA VAL A 928 -27.65 19.82 15.25
C VAL A 928 -28.62 18.75 14.76
N THR A 929 -28.46 17.53 15.27
CA THR A 929 -29.36 16.40 14.99
C THR A 929 -30.23 16.15 16.20
N GLY A 930 -31.55 16.22 16.02
CA GLY A 930 -32.54 15.83 17.02
C GLY A 930 -32.98 14.39 16.79
N VAL A 931 -33.11 13.57 17.84
CA VAL A 931 -33.55 12.17 17.73
C VAL A 931 -34.66 11.91 18.75
N THR A 932 -35.84 11.51 18.28
CA THR A 932 -36.92 11.02 19.15
C THR A 932 -36.85 9.51 19.18
N THR A 933 -36.78 8.91 20.36
CA THR A 933 -36.74 7.45 20.53
C THR A 933 -38.01 7.00 21.24
N LYS A 934 -38.77 6.14 20.54
CA LYS A 934 -40.03 5.56 20.99
C LYS A 934 -39.86 4.13 21.48
N ASP A 935 -40.72 3.72 22.40
CA ASP A 935 -40.99 2.30 22.62
C ASP A 935 -41.79 1.72 21.44
N ALA A 936 -41.37 0.56 20.93
CA ALA A 936 -41.95 -0.02 19.70
C ALA A 936 -43.26 -0.79 19.92
N ALA A 937 -43.59 -1.15 21.17
CA ALA A 937 -44.81 -1.90 21.49
C ALA A 937 -45.99 -0.97 21.81
N THR A 938 -45.71 0.19 22.40
CA THR A 938 -46.69 1.21 22.82
C THR A 938 -46.72 2.44 21.91
N GLY A 939 -45.63 2.73 21.20
CA GLY A 939 -45.48 3.94 20.37
C GLY A 939 -45.23 5.22 21.17
N GLU A 940 -45.10 5.14 22.50
CA GLU A 940 -44.82 6.28 23.38
C GLU A 940 -43.37 6.77 23.23
N ASP A 941 -43.13 8.07 23.39
CA ASP A 941 -41.77 8.62 23.45
C ASP A 941 -41.13 8.26 24.79
N LEU A 942 -39.92 7.68 24.78
CA LEU A 942 -39.11 7.48 26.00
C LEU A 942 -38.04 8.55 26.14
N PHE A 943 -37.37 8.91 25.04
CA PHE A 943 -36.27 9.86 25.03
C PHE A 943 -36.38 10.85 23.87
N TYR A 944 -35.91 12.07 24.11
CA TYR A 944 -35.58 13.03 23.06
C TYR A 944 -34.15 13.53 23.24
N ASN A 945 -33.33 13.42 22.21
CA ASN A 945 -31.93 13.87 22.20
C ASN A 945 -31.76 15.05 21.24
N GLU A 946 -30.85 15.97 21.56
CA GLU A 946 -30.17 16.79 20.55
C GLU A 946 -28.66 16.63 20.69
N SER A 947 -27.99 16.23 19.60
CA SER A 947 -26.52 16.22 19.51
C SER A 947 -26.04 17.37 18.61
N SER A 948 -25.15 18.20 19.15
CA SER A 948 -24.47 19.26 18.40
C SER A 948 -23.08 18.77 17.96
N ILE A 949 -22.84 18.84 16.66
CA ILE A 949 -21.64 18.35 15.98
C ILE A 949 -20.90 19.53 15.34
N PHE A 950 -19.65 19.77 15.73
CA PHE A 950 -18.79 20.83 15.21
C PHE A 950 -17.84 20.26 14.14
N ILE A 951 -17.92 20.79 12.92
CA ILE A 951 -17.22 20.24 11.74
C ILE A 951 -16.21 21.28 11.24
N ARG A 952 -14.91 21.04 11.51
CA ARG A 952 -13.81 21.96 11.14
C ARG A 952 -13.57 21.94 9.63
N GLY A 953 -13.43 23.12 9.01
CA GLY A 953 -13.22 23.27 7.56
C GLY A 953 -14.50 23.40 6.73
N SER A 954 -15.67 23.15 7.32
CA SER A 954 -16.97 23.10 6.64
C SER A 954 -17.83 24.35 6.76
N GLY A 955 -17.23 25.52 6.98
CA GLY A 955 -17.93 26.82 7.01
C GLY A 955 -17.93 27.55 5.67
N GLY A 956 -18.49 28.75 5.64
CA GLY A 956 -18.40 29.67 4.49
C GLY A 956 -19.46 29.46 3.40
N PHE A 957 -20.55 28.78 3.73
CA PHE A 957 -21.67 28.48 2.81
C PHE A 957 -22.83 29.49 2.90
N GLY A 958 -22.72 30.53 3.74
CA GLY A 958 -23.70 31.62 3.82
C GLY A 958 -24.95 31.26 4.63
N GLY A 959 -24.81 30.33 5.58
CA GLY A 959 -25.85 29.98 6.56
C GLY A 959 -26.02 31.00 7.68
N SER A 960 -26.90 30.70 8.64
CA SER A 960 -27.02 31.52 9.86
C SER A 960 -25.75 31.43 10.70
N SER A 961 -25.22 32.55 11.18
CA SER A 961 -24.07 32.56 12.09
C SER A 961 -24.42 32.34 13.56
N LYS A 962 -25.71 32.37 13.90
CA LYS A 962 -26.26 32.15 15.25
C LYS A 962 -27.18 30.93 15.24
N GLY A 963 -27.12 30.13 16.30
CA GLY A 963 -28.09 29.06 16.55
C GLY A 963 -29.39 29.64 17.13
N THR A 964 -30.46 28.87 16.99
CA THR A 964 -31.82 29.20 17.43
C THR A 964 -31.99 28.86 18.91
N ASP A 965 -32.56 29.74 19.72
CA ASP A 965 -32.89 29.40 21.10
C ASP A 965 -34.01 28.35 21.15
N ARG A 966 -33.75 27.27 21.89
CA ARG A 966 -34.63 26.11 22.12
C ARG A 966 -34.80 25.82 23.62
N GLY A 967 -34.55 26.81 24.48
CA GLY A 967 -34.69 26.69 25.92
C GLY A 967 -33.62 25.76 26.52
N ALA A 968 -34.03 24.72 27.25
CA ALA A 968 -33.13 23.87 28.03
C ALA A 968 -31.94 23.30 27.21
N ALA A 969 -32.17 22.91 25.95
CA ALA A 969 -31.14 22.37 25.06
C ALA A 969 -30.01 23.37 24.70
N THR A 970 -30.32 24.67 24.67
CA THR A 970 -29.39 25.75 24.26
C THR A 970 -29.01 26.69 25.39
N ALA A 971 -29.59 26.49 26.58
CA ALA A 971 -29.33 27.30 27.76
C ALA A 971 -27.83 27.37 28.11
N ALA A 972 -27.39 28.59 28.48
CA ALA A 972 -26.00 28.87 28.79
C ALA A 972 -25.53 28.27 30.12
N ASN A 973 -26.44 28.00 31.06
CA ASN A 973 -26.23 27.27 32.33
C ASN A 973 -24.87 27.57 32.99
N LYS A 974 -24.57 28.85 33.21
CA LYS A 974 -23.32 29.26 33.89
C LYS A 974 -23.41 28.92 35.38
N PRO A 975 -22.37 28.31 35.99
CA PRO A 975 -22.30 28.17 37.44
C PRO A 975 -22.45 29.51 38.16
N PRO A 976 -23.21 29.59 39.27
CA PRO A 976 -23.34 30.79 40.07
C PRO A 976 -22.01 31.12 40.78
N ALA A 977 -21.79 32.39 41.13
CA ALA A 977 -20.54 32.89 41.74
C ALA A 977 -20.43 32.55 43.25
N ARG A 978 -20.66 31.28 43.60
CA ARG A 978 -20.64 30.72 44.96
C ARG A 978 -20.03 29.31 44.94
N LYS A 979 -19.65 28.78 46.10
CA LYS A 979 -19.18 27.38 46.19
C LYS A 979 -20.28 26.40 45.73
N PRO A 980 -19.92 25.22 45.18
CA PRO A 980 -20.88 24.15 44.91
C PRO A 980 -21.63 23.74 46.18
N ASP A 981 -22.88 23.32 46.02
CA ASP A 981 -23.68 22.72 47.10
C ASP A 981 -23.25 21.28 47.36
N LEU A 982 -22.83 20.57 46.31
CA LEU A 982 -22.29 19.23 46.38
C LEU A 982 -21.14 19.03 45.39
N VAL A 983 -20.18 18.19 45.78
CA VAL A 983 -19.03 17.79 44.98
C VAL A 983 -18.87 16.28 45.08
N VAL A 984 -18.78 15.59 43.94
CA VAL A 984 -18.54 14.15 43.86
C VAL A 984 -17.32 13.89 42.99
N GLU A 985 -16.34 13.15 43.50
CA GLU A 985 -15.14 12.72 42.77
C GLU A 985 -15.22 11.22 42.46
N GLU A 986 -15.05 10.87 41.18
CA GLU A 986 -14.93 9.47 40.76
C GLU A 986 -13.71 9.28 39.86
N LYS A 987 -12.86 8.31 40.21
CA LYS A 987 -11.70 7.94 39.39
C LYS A 987 -12.08 6.87 38.37
N THR A 988 -11.84 7.17 37.10
CA THR A 988 -12.05 6.23 35.99
C THR A 988 -10.94 5.17 35.95
N THR A 989 -11.22 3.99 35.38
CA THR A 989 -10.18 2.99 35.09
C THR A 989 -9.45 3.30 33.79
N GLU A 990 -8.29 2.68 33.55
CA GLU A 990 -7.59 2.77 32.26
C GLU A 990 -8.41 2.10 31.14
N ASP A 991 -9.13 1.02 31.47
CA ASP A 991 -10.03 0.31 30.55
C ASP A 991 -11.40 0.98 30.34
N GLN A 992 -11.70 2.11 31.01
CA GLN A 992 -13.04 2.71 31.02
C GLN A 992 -13.57 3.01 29.62
N ALA A 993 -12.71 3.45 28.70
CA ALA A 993 -13.07 3.66 27.30
C ALA A 993 -13.26 2.34 26.54
N ALA A 994 -12.44 1.31 26.79
CA ALA A 994 -12.56 0.00 26.17
C ALA A 994 -13.85 -0.75 26.60
N LEU A 995 -14.35 -0.47 27.81
CA LEU A 995 -15.63 -0.97 28.32
C LEU A 995 -16.82 -0.16 27.78
N TYR A 996 -16.82 1.18 27.97
CA TYR A 996 -17.97 2.03 27.59
C TYR A 996 -18.37 1.89 26.12
N ARG A 997 -17.38 1.79 25.21
CA ARG A 997 -17.61 1.62 23.76
C ARG A 997 -18.45 0.41 23.38
N LEU A 998 -18.49 -0.62 24.23
CA LEU A 998 -19.28 -1.82 23.97
C LEU A 998 -20.78 -1.50 23.92
N SER A 999 -21.24 -0.49 24.67
CA SER A 999 -22.64 -0.04 24.74
C SER A 999 -23.16 0.58 23.44
N GLY A 1000 -22.32 1.14 22.56
CA GLY A 1000 -22.79 1.75 21.31
C GLY A 1000 -21.72 2.49 20.50
N ASP A 1001 -21.02 3.45 21.11
CA ASP A 1001 -20.00 4.25 20.41
C ASP A 1001 -18.76 3.40 20.10
N ARG A 1002 -18.58 2.95 18.86
CA ARG A 1002 -17.45 2.10 18.46
C ARG A 1002 -16.24 2.88 17.91
N ASN A 1003 -16.26 4.22 17.91
CA ASN A 1003 -15.25 5.08 17.29
C ASN A 1003 -13.79 4.71 17.73
N PRO A 1004 -12.86 4.44 16.79
CA PRO A 1004 -11.48 4.07 17.12
C PRO A 1004 -10.71 5.14 17.91
N LEU A 1005 -11.12 6.41 17.88
CA LEU A 1005 -10.55 7.53 18.67
C LEU A 1005 -10.43 7.24 20.18
N HIS A 1006 -11.22 6.29 20.68
CA HIS A 1006 -11.30 5.94 22.10
C HIS A 1006 -10.58 4.62 22.45
N ILE A 1007 -9.84 4.02 21.51
CA ILE A 1007 -9.08 2.78 21.77
C ILE A 1007 -7.80 2.61 20.93
N ASP A 1008 -7.73 3.11 19.70
CA ASP A 1008 -6.57 3.00 18.81
C ASP A 1008 -5.64 4.23 18.93
N PRO A 1009 -4.39 4.08 19.41
CA PRO A 1009 -3.45 5.19 19.52
C PRO A 1009 -3.06 5.84 18.19
N GLU A 1010 -3.10 5.13 17.06
CA GLU A 1010 -2.76 5.72 15.76
C GLU A 1010 -3.93 6.56 15.21
N PHE A 1011 -5.16 6.04 15.29
CA PHE A 1011 -6.36 6.83 14.96
C PHE A 1011 -6.53 8.05 15.89
N SER A 1012 -6.18 7.91 17.17
CA SER A 1012 -6.18 9.02 18.15
C SER A 1012 -5.29 10.18 17.71
N LYS A 1013 -4.09 9.89 17.18
CA LYS A 1013 -3.16 10.90 16.66
C LYS A 1013 -3.73 11.64 15.46
N VAL A 1014 -4.43 10.94 14.55
CA VAL A 1014 -5.10 11.57 13.39
C VAL A 1014 -6.17 12.56 13.85
N GLY A 1015 -6.93 12.23 14.91
CA GLY A 1015 -7.87 13.17 15.54
C GLY A 1015 -7.22 14.36 16.26
N GLY A 1016 -5.90 14.33 16.48
CA GLY A 1016 -5.11 15.37 17.16
C GLY A 1016 -4.77 15.06 18.64
N PHE A 1017 -5.03 13.84 19.11
CA PHE A 1017 -4.80 13.43 20.51
C PHE A 1017 -3.57 12.54 20.63
N LYS A 1018 -2.74 12.75 21.67
CA LYS A 1018 -1.48 11.99 21.86
C LYS A 1018 -1.70 10.51 22.22
N THR A 1019 -2.86 10.21 22.77
CA THR A 1019 -3.32 8.90 23.28
C THR A 1019 -4.84 8.82 23.09
N PRO A 1020 -5.44 7.62 23.13
CA PRO A 1020 -6.89 7.49 23.22
C PRO A 1020 -7.48 8.31 24.37
N ILE A 1021 -8.63 8.93 24.11
CA ILE A 1021 -9.36 9.75 25.08
C ILE A 1021 -10.64 9.02 25.54
N LEU A 1022 -11.16 9.36 26.70
CA LEU A 1022 -12.46 8.86 27.15
C LEU A 1022 -13.60 9.54 26.36
N HIS A 1023 -14.66 8.78 26.04
CA HIS A 1023 -15.84 9.29 25.34
C HIS A 1023 -16.49 10.46 26.09
N GLY A 1024 -16.88 11.52 25.38
CA GLY A 1024 -17.67 12.63 25.96
C GLY A 1024 -18.93 12.13 26.67
N LEU A 1025 -19.65 11.22 26.01
CA LEU A 1025 -20.88 10.63 26.54
C LEU A 1025 -20.65 9.70 27.75
N CYS A 1026 -19.43 9.19 27.97
CA CYS A 1026 -19.08 8.44 29.18
C CYS A 1026 -18.97 9.36 30.40
N PHE A 1027 -18.24 10.48 30.32
CA PHE A 1027 -18.14 11.40 31.47
C PHE A 1027 -19.39 12.29 31.65
N PHE A 1028 -20.21 12.46 30.61
CA PHE A 1028 -21.61 12.86 30.73
C PHE A 1028 -22.43 11.83 31.53
N GLY A 1029 -22.34 10.53 31.21
CA GLY A 1029 -23.04 9.49 31.95
C GLY A 1029 -22.61 9.39 33.42
N ILE A 1030 -21.31 9.48 33.71
CA ILE A 1030 -20.77 9.50 35.09
C ILE A 1030 -21.31 10.71 35.87
N SER A 1031 -21.33 11.91 35.28
CA SER A 1031 -21.91 13.09 35.94
C SER A 1031 -23.45 13.03 36.07
N GLY A 1032 -24.14 12.41 35.10
CA GLY A 1032 -25.56 12.08 35.22
C GLY A 1032 -25.87 11.08 36.34
N LYS A 1033 -25.02 10.05 36.52
CA LYS A 1033 -25.07 9.11 37.65
C LYS A 1033 -24.88 9.84 38.98
N HIS A 1034 -23.93 10.77 39.07
CA HIS A 1034 -23.72 11.59 40.26
C HIS A 1034 -24.96 12.43 40.60
N ILE A 1035 -25.54 13.11 39.61
CA ILE A 1035 -26.75 13.93 39.81
C ILE A 1035 -27.94 13.05 40.23
N TYR A 1036 -28.16 11.93 39.54
CA TYR A 1036 -29.26 11.00 39.83
C TYR A 1036 -29.17 10.43 41.25
N ASN A 1037 -27.99 9.96 41.66
CA ASN A 1037 -27.76 9.42 43.00
C ASN A 1037 -27.82 10.49 44.11
N SER A 1038 -27.63 11.78 43.78
CA SER A 1038 -27.61 12.88 44.76
C SER A 1038 -28.93 13.65 44.87
N PHE A 1039 -29.71 13.71 43.78
CA PHE A 1039 -30.89 14.57 43.66
C PHE A 1039 -32.13 13.87 43.07
N GLY A 1040 -32.02 12.60 42.68
CA GLY A 1040 -33.14 11.81 42.13
C GLY A 1040 -33.35 11.99 40.61
N PRO A 1041 -34.50 11.53 40.09
CA PRO A 1041 -34.79 11.53 38.66
C PRO A 1041 -34.85 12.95 38.07
N PHE A 1042 -34.30 13.11 36.87
CA PHE A 1042 -34.30 14.36 36.11
C PHE A 1042 -35.10 14.25 34.82
N LYS A 1043 -35.89 15.28 34.52
CA LYS A 1043 -36.63 15.40 33.26
C LYS A 1043 -35.67 15.59 32.08
N ASN A 1044 -34.62 16.38 32.26
CA ASN A 1044 -33.61 16.58 31.22
C ASN A 1044 -32.21 16.83 31.80
N ILE A 1045 -31.21 16.69 30.95
CA ILE A 1045 -29.81 16.96 31.22
C ILE A 1045 -29.13 17.52 29.97
N LYS A 1046 -28.31 18.56 30.13
CA LYS A 1046 -27.64 19.29 29.05
C LYS A 1046 -26.18 19.52 29.38
N VAL A 1047 -25.28 19.35 28.41
CA VAL A 1047 -23.83 19.61 28.55
C VAL A 1047 -23.23 20.30 27.34
N ARG A 1048 -22.13 21.03 27.57
CA ARG A 1048 -21.10 21.32 26.57
C ARG A 1048 -19.81 20.58 26.94
N PHE A 1049 -19.24 19.87 25.98
CA PHE A 1049 -17.92 19.26 26.13
C PHE A 1049 -16.85 20.35 26.00
N ALA A 1050 -16.07 20.54 27.07
CA ALA A 1050 -15.15 21.66 27.24
C ALA A 1050 -13.67 21.27 27.13
N GLY A 1051 -13.36 19.98 27.26
CA GLY A 1051 -12.00 19.45 27.25
C GLY A 1051 -11.97 17.92 27.18
N THR A 1052 -10.76 17.38 27.09
CA THR A 1052 -10.49 15.94 26.99
C THR A 1052 -10.23 15.31 28.35
N VAL A 1053 -10.78 14.11 28.55
CA VAL A 1053 -10.45 13.22 29.68
C VAL A 1053 -9.62 12.06 29.14
N LEU A 1054 -8.58 11.64 29.86
CA LEU A 1054 -7.90 10.37 29.61
C LEU A 1054 -8.46 9.28 30.55
N PRO A 1055 -8.62 8.03 30.11
CA PRO A 1055 -8.88 6.92 31.02
C PRO A 1055 -7.83 6.84 32.14
N GLY A 1056 -8.25 6.47 33.34
CA GLY A 1056 -7.41 6.49 34.53
C GLY A 1056 -7.41 7.82 35.32
N GLN A 1057 -8.01 8.89 34.78
CA GLN A 1057 -8.11 10.20 35.45
C GLN A 1057 -9.35 10.33 36.35
N THR A 1058 -9.32 11.32 37.23
CA THR A 1058 -10.34 11.57 38.25
C THR A 1058 -11.26 12.73 37.86
N LEU A 1059 -12.56 12.45 37.86
CA LEU A 1059 -13.62 13.38 37.47
C LEU A 1059 -14.30 13.96 38.71
N ARG A 1060 -14.11 15.25 38.93
CA ARG A 1060 -14.84 16.01 39.96
C ARG A 1060 -16.06 16.68 39.37
N THR A 1061 -17.24 16.21 39.75
CA THR A 1061 -18.52 16.82 39.38
C THR A 1061 -18.92 17.81 40.47
N GLU A 1062 -18.95 19.10 40.10
CA GLU A 1062 -19.32 20.21 40.97
C GLU A 1062 -20.76 20.62 40.64
N MET A 1063 -21.65 20.70 41.65
CA MET A 1063 -23.10 20.83 41.47
C MET A 1063 -23.67 21.96 42.34
N TRP A 1064 -24.58 22.74 41.76
CA TRP A 1064 -25.32 23.83 42.41
C TRP A 1064 -26.82 23.65 42.18
N LYS A 1065 -27.63 23.57 43.23
CA LYS A 1065 -29.09 23.40 43.15
C LYS A 1065 -29.78 24.76 43.23
N GLU A 1066 -30.25 25.24 42.08
CA GLU A 1066 -31.02 26.46 41.93
C GLU A 1066 -32.50 26.08 41.70
N GLY A 1067 -33.27 25.97 42.79
CA GLY A 1067 -34.66 25.52 42.76
C GLY A 1067 -34.80 24.03 42.38
N ASN A 1068 -35.49 23.75 41.27
CA ASN A 1068 -35.60 22.40 40.70
C ASN A 1068 -34.53 22.09 39.64
N LYS A 1069 -33.51 22.96 39.48
CA LYS A 1069 -32.45 22.81 38.48
C LYS A 1069 -31.09 22.63 39.14
N VAL A 1070 -30.36 21.59 38.76
CA VAL A 1070 -28.98 21.35 39.18
C VAL A 1070 -28.06 21.84 38.07
N ILE A 1071 -27.47 23.03 38.23
CA ILE A 1071 -26.38 23.51 37.36
C ILE A 1071 -25.12 22.74 37.77
N TYR A 1072 -24.29 22.34 36.81
CA TYR A 1072 -23.07 21.59 37.13
C TYR A 1072 -21.91 21.85 36.16
N GLN A 1073 -20.72 21.41 36.56
CA GLN A 1073 -19.55 21.28 35.69
C GLN A 1073 -18.71 20.07 36.10
N VAL A 1074 -17.83 19.60 35.22
CA VAL A 1074 -16.89 18.50 35.53
C VAL A 1074 -15.47 18.94 35.30
N VAL A 1075 -14.63 18.79 36.33
CA VAL A 1075 -13.19 19.11 36.32
C VAL A 1075 -12.37 17.82 36.35
N VAL A 1076 -11.32 17.74 35.53
CA VAL A 1076 -10.31 16.68 35.61
C VAL A 1076 -9.29 17.06 36.69
N VAL A 1077 -9.31 16.37 37.82
CA VAL A 1077 -8.57 16.75 39.04
C VAL A 1077 -7.08 16.88 38.78
N GLU A 1078 -6.48 15.94 38.03
CA GLU A 1078 -5.04 15.91 37.74
C GLU A 1078 -4.56 17.06 36.82
N THR A 1079 -5.47 17.84 36.23
CA THR A 1079 -5.12 18.93 35.31
C THR A 1079 -5.77 20.28 35.63
N GLY A 1080 -6.76 20.30 36.52
CA GLY A 1080 -7.58 21.48 36.83
C GLY A 1080 -8.47 21.96 35.68
N LYS A 1081 -8.59 21.21 34.57
CA LYS A 1081 -9.32 21.62 33.37
C LYS A 1081 -10.77 21.13 33.39
N LEU A 1082 -11.66 21.92 32.80
CA LEU A 1082 -13.06 21.55 32.57
C LEU A 1082 -13.17 20.50 31.44
N ALA A 1083 -13.82 19.39 31.74
CA ALA A 1083 -14.30 18.41 30.77
C ALA A 1083 -15.74 18.71 30.32
N ILE A 1084 -16.60 19.17 31.24
CA ILE A 1084 -17.98 19.63 30.97
C ILE A 1084 -18.15 21.06 31.49
N SER A 1085 -18.81 21.90 30.70
CA SER A 1085 -19.24 23.26 31.08
C SER A 1085 -20.66 23.55 30.56
N ASN A 1086 -21.21 24.72 30.89
CA ASN A 1086 -22.51 25.22 30.45
C ASN A 1086 -23.63 24.16 30.57
N ALA A 1087 -23.64 23.47 31.72
CA ALA A 1087 -24.39 22.23 31.93
C ALA A 1087 -25.40 22.34 33.07
N ALA A 1088 -26.53 21.65 32.92
CA ALA A 1088 -27.55 21.55 33.96
C ALA A 1088 -28.42 20.30 33.76
N ALA A 1089 -29.05 19.85 34.83
CA ALA A 1089 -30.17 18.92 34.81
C ALA A 1089 -31.40 19.55 35.46
N GLU A 1090 -32.59 19.33 34.91
CA GLU A 1090 -33.86 19.80 35.49
C GLU A 1090 -34.56 18.60 36.14
N LEU A 1091 -34.75 18.65 37.46
CA LEU A 1091 -35.29 17.55 38.26
C LEU A 1091 -36.78 17.31 37.94
N VAL A 1092 -37.24 16.06 38.07
CA VAL A 1092 -38.67 15.77 38.06
C VAL A 1092 -39.30 16.35 39.33
N ASN A 1093 -40.31 17.21 39.18
CA ASN A 1093 -41.02 17.84 40.30
C ASN A 1093 -41.82 16.80 41.11
N THR A 1094 -41.13 16.07 41.98
CA THR A 1094 -41.73 15.26 43.04
C THR A 1094 -41.97 16.13 44.27
N ALA A 1095 -43.18 16.06 44.84
CA ALA A 1095 -43.44 16.67 46.14
C ALA A 1095 -42.67 15.90 47.22
N GLN A 1096 -42.00 16.63 48.12
CA GLN A 1096 -41.21 16.10 49.24
C GLN A 1096 -39.93 15.33 48.88
N SER A 1097 -38.89 16.01 48.39
CA SER A 1097 -37.52 15.59 48.72
C SER A 1097 -37.26 15.87 50.20
N LYS A 1098 -37.13 14.83 51.04
CA LYS A 1098 -36.49 14.98 52.35
C LYS A 1098 -34.98 15.25 52.15
N LEU A 1099 -34.40 15.97 53.11
CA LEU A 1099 -32.97 16.28 53.21
C LEU A 1099 -32.14 15.01 53.48
#